data_AF-A0A8G0PEH9-F1
#
_entry.id   AF-A0A8G0PEH9-F1
#
_cell.length_a   1.000
_cell.length_b   1.000
_cell.length_c   1.000
_cell.angle_alpha   90.00
_cell.angle_beta   90.00
_cell.angle_gamma   90.00
#
_symmetry.space_group_name_H-M   'P 1'
#
loop_
_entity.id
_entity.type
_entity.pdbx_description
1 polymer ?
#
loop_
_entity_poly.entity_id
_entity_poly.type
_entity_poly.pdbx_seq_one_letter_code
_entity_poly.pdbx_strand_id
1 'polypeptide(L)'
;MPVVPGSGRNRLGFSPLATPIPAATQTDVRIASTNRNSLPPNPTNAPHEDVQTAYRYSPLLGHRHIRLLRLLPDGNENAPLHSQLFDYPMLEMGDGQHMYEALSYVWGSGQRPHILHIDEKRLPITANLYEVLLRLRDKMIERILWIDAICIDQASIEERGEQIQYMAEIYSKANRVIVWLGEAADNSDQALKSIRMAADEEHQSSRNDTDHQAILAILDRPWFRRIWVLQEVAAAQHIVMMCGSIRIDGYAFCLGLPSLLQYKDIPSHIRSVTYLMRGCIFRPKYSVNSLGGISLDIRPLGALIDMYHTHEATERHDKIFALLGMSSNDPTNHGLLPNYNTPWDNLMAQLLKFILGERIFVKSWMQQQAAVVFAKGCVIGIVSSVQIAHDDSRGDRQHVRLKIRDVPGPTWTVQVAGKPIEAGDLLCHLLGAANPMVIRPRHDHFTIIMVEFIPPKEDEMERMDLERLEQPESSSLHDFLLVWDWNSSNEETTSQDYESWMTSRVSEYLSSEEESQNYPDRQTRLGNVALIMSDAGSNDKTIINTLQDMKNAHARNFGETDRRTLMCMSKLALMYGRTGHLWEAESEFWRMFWTRMSSQERREDVVRELTNFVAMCKGQGHSHRAKNFDKVASLLEMAGRYPLMADKDFAVLLAQASLRDVEVTEKSVIAAEKKFNSEAEVDQTPGRKKYTPPPMETLLLRAVNKENIEATYLLLCQEKVQITEKILISAVENDDSSVLWCLLGREKDEIRITERVVIEAAMRNNESVLQYLLERHGSKIRLTEEIVIAAAENRERSVLVYLLGRWKDRIEITPKVAVAAAENEQFPALKILLQAKGTEFEVTEEVVVAAANNREKSVLINLLEERGSEVRMSGEALDAARGNGNILALKRVLENARRMARTRGSW
;
A
#
# COMPACT_ATOMS: atom_id res chain seq x y z
N MET A 1 21.57 -13.07 59.27
CA MET A 1 21.33 -11.96 60.23
C MET A 1 20.35 -10.98 59.61
N PRO A 2 19.48 -10.35 60.43
CA PRO A 2 18.03 -10.23 60.24
C PRO A 2 17.64 -8.89 59.56
N VAL A 3 16.39 -8.57 59.22
CA VAL A 3 15.36 -8.00 60.12
C VAL A 3 13.99 -7.94 59.42
N VAL A 4 12.96 -8.38 60.16
CA VAL A 4 11.49 -8.14 60.06
C VAL A 4 11.18 -7.16 61.23
N PRO A 5 10.21 -6.20 61.27
CA PRO A 5 8.74 -6.33 61.04
C PRO A 5 8.08 -5.05 60.44
N GLY A 6 6.76 -4.88 60.21
CA GLY A 6 5.57 -5.56 60.69
C GLY A 6 4.26 -4.99 60.14
N SER A 7 3.19 -5.46 60.76
CA SER A 7 1.76 -5.49 60.45
C SER A 7 0.97 -4.18 60.42
N GLY A 8 -0.14 -4.17 59.66
CA GLY A 8 -1.31 -3.30 59.89
C GLY A 8 -2.55 -3.72 59.08
N ARG A 9 -3.60 -4.20 59.77
CA ARG A 9 -4.92 -4.63 59.25
C ARG A 9 -5.93 -3.47 59.19
N ASN A 10 -6.82 -3.48 58.18
CA ASN A 10 -8.30 -3.26 58.20
C ASN A 10 -8.78 -2.67 56.86
N ARG A 11 -9.48 -3.42 55.99
CA ARG A 11 -10.95 -3.70 55.90
C ARG A 11 -11.82 -2.50 55.50
N LEU A 12 -12.35 -2.53 54.26
CA LEU A 12 -13.78 -2.42 53.82
C LEU A 12 -13.83 -2.24 52.27
N GLY A 13 -14.25 -3.27 51.51
CA GLY A 13 -15.44 -3.29 50.60
C GLY A 13 -15.15 -2.66 49.22
N PHE A 14 -15.16 -3.35 48.07
CA PHE A 14 -16.26 -4.09 47.40
C PHE A 14 -15.68 -5.03 46.30
N SER A 15 -16.40 -6.12 45.99
CA SER A 15 -16.08 -7.15 44.97
C SER A 15 -16.04 -6.65 43.52
N PRO A 16 -15.37 -7.40 42.63
CA PRO A 16 -16.12 -8.06 41.55
C PRO A 16 -15.79 -9.56 41.39
N LEU A 17 -16.84 -10.32 41.05
CA LEU A 17 -16.81 -11.73 40.66
C LEU A 17 -16.36 -11.86 39.20
N ALA A 18 -15.35 -12.69 38.95
CA ALA A 18 -15.28 -13.65 37.85
C ALA A 18 -13.92 -14.37 37.92
N THR A 19 -13.93 -15.66 38.25
CA THR A 19 -12.79 -16.55 38.03
C THR A 19 -13.17 -17.65 37.05
N PRO A 20 -12.22 -18.14 36.24
CA PRO A 20 -12.43 -19.15 35.22
C PRO A 20 -12.29 -20.57 35.80
N ILE A 21 -13.02 -21.53 35.23
CA ILE A 21 -12.93 -22.96 35.57
C ILE A 21 -11.93 -23.65 34.62
N PRO A 22 -10.93 -24.41 35.13
CA PRO A 22 -9.97 -25.14 34.34
C PRO A 22 -10.42 -26.59 34.01
N ALA A 23 -9.76 -27.15 33.01
CA ALA A 23 -9.91 -28.50 32.48
C ALA A 23 -9.74 -29.62 33.52
N ALA A 24 -10.56 -30.67 33.39
CA ALA A 24 -10.47 -31.88 34.19
C ALA A 24 -9.81 -33.04 33.41
N THR A 25 -8.80 -33.60 34.06
CA THR A 25 -7.96 -34.74 33.73
C THR A 25 -8.66 -36.09 33.89
N GLN A 26 -8.15 -37.08 33.16
CA GLN A 26 -8.40 -38.53 33.31
C GLN A 26 -8.35 -39.02 34.77
N THR A 27 -9.23 -39.96 35.14
CA THR A 27 -8.91 -40.91 36.22
C THR A 27 -9.68 -42.22 36.09
N ASP A 28 -8.87 -43.28 36.00
CA ASP A 28 -8.96 -44.67 36.44
C ASP A 28 -10.28 -45.36 36.84
N VAL A 29 -10.38 -46.54 36.23
CA VAL A 29 -11.20 -47.71 36.56
C VAL A 29 -10.88 -48.27 37.94
N ARG A 30 -11.91 -48.49 38.78
CA ARG A 30 -11.86 -49.44 39.91
C ARG A 30 -13.05 -50.37 39.92
N ILE A 31 -12.73 -51.66 39.94
CA ILE A 31 -13.60 -52.81 40.12
C ILE A 31 -13.93 -52.95 41.61
N ALA A 32 -15.20 -53.16 41.95
CA ALA A 32 -15.61 -53.82 43.19
C ALA A 32 -16.90 -54.62 42.98
N SER A 33 -16.76 -55.93 43.13
CA SER A 33 -17.80 -56.95 43.18
C SER A 33 -18.61 -56.91 44.48
N THR A 34 -19.92 -57.23 44.44
CA THR A 34 -20.50 -58.37 45.20
C THR A 34 -22.00 -58.62 44.90
N ASN A 35 -22.27 -59.88 44.54
CA ASN A 35 -23.36 -60.78 44.92
C ASN A 35 -24.86 -60.52 44.61
N ARG A 36 -25.34 -61.34 43.65
CA ARG A 36 -26.28 -62.49 43.78
C ARG A 36 -27.68 -62.29 44.40
N ASN A 37 -28.67 -62.55 43.54
CA ASN A 37 -29.85 -63.43 43.68
C ASN A 37 -31.21 -62.73 43.47
N SER A 38 -31.77 -62.87 42.26
CA SER A 38 -33.17 -63.32 42.04
C SER A 38 -33.47 -63.48 40.54
N LEU A 39 -33.99 -64.66 40.16
CA LEU A 39 -34.64 -64.95 38.87
C LEU A 39 -36.16 -64.74 39.00
N PRO A 40 -36.92 -64.64 37.89
CA PRO A 40 -37.99 -63.66 37.70
C PRO A 40 -39.39 -64.24 37.89
N PRO A 41 -40.45 -63.42 37.97
CA PRO A 41 -41.76 -63.80 37.50
C PRO A 41 -41.95 -63.34 36.04
N ASN A 42 -42.51 -64.23 35.23
CA ASN A 42 -42.99 -63.97 33.87
C ASN A 42 -44.55 -63.91 33.92
N PRO A 43 -45.25 -63.55 32.83
CA PRO A 43 -45.64 -62.19 32.46
C PRO A 43 -47.17 -62.01 32.54
N THR A 44 -47.65 -60.81 32.89
CA THR A 44 -49.05 -60.45 32.67
C THR A 44 -49.18 -58.99 32.27
N ASN A 45 -49.49 -58.80 30.99
CA ASN A 45 -50.23 -57.68 30.38
C ASN A 45 -49.95 -56.27 30.90
N ALA A 46 -49.00 -55.61 30.25
CA ALA A 46 -48.99 -54.17 30.04
C ALA A 46 -48.81 -53.92 28.52
N PRO A 47 -49.47 -52.89 27.96
CA PRO A 47 -49.64 -52.75 26.51
C PRO A 47 -48.30 -52.59 25.81
N HIS A 48 -48.22 -53.04 24.56
CA HIS A 48 -47.12 -52.78 23.64
C HIS A 48 -46.70 -51.30 23.71
N GLU A 49 -45.63 -50.99 24.44
CA GLU A 49 -44.87 -49.78 24.17
C GLU A 49 -44.23 -49.99 22.80
N ASP A 50 -44.80 -49.35 21.79
CA ASP A 50 -44.14 -49.17 20.50
C ASP A 50 -42.78 -48.54 20.76
N VAL A 51 -41.73 -49.35 20.68
CA VAL A 51 -40.34 -48.88 20.59
C VAL A 51 -40.23 -48.19 19.22
N GLN A 52 -40.70 -46.96 19.13
CA GLN A 52 -40.57 -46.13 17.93
C GLN A 52 -39.06 -45.98 17.64
N THR A 53 -38.61 -46.68 16.61
CA THR A 53 -37.20 -46.79 16.25
C THR A 53 -36.64 -45.45 15.78
N ALA A 54 -35.39 -45.15 16.16
CA ALA A 54 -34.68 -43.98 15.64
C ALA A 54 -34.51 -44.06 14.12
N TYR A 55 -34.65 -42.94 13.43
CA TYR A 55 -34.45 -42.86 11.99
C TYR A 55 -32.98 -43.14 11.63
N ARG A 56 -32.77 -43.89 10.54
CA ARG A 56 -31.44 -44.17 9.96
C ARG A 56 -31.50 -43.90 8.47
N TYR A 57 -30.52 -43.14 7.97
CA TYR A 57 -30.40 -42.82 6.56
C TYR A 57 -30.08 -44.07 5.73
N SER A 58 -30.74 -44.19 4.58
CA SER A 58 -30.35 -45.10 3.51
C SER A 58 -29.38 -44.40 2.56
N PRO A 59 -28.38 -45.09 1.99
CA PRO A 59 -27.55 -44.52 0.93
C PRO A 59 -28.40 -44.00 -0.23
N LEU A 60 -27.98 -42.89 -0.84
CA LEU A 60 -28.64 -42.32 -2.02
C LEU A 60 -28.60 -43.29 -3.21
N LEU A 61 -29.66 -43.32 -4.01
CA LEU A 61 -29.83 -44.26 -5.13
C LEU A 61 -28.88 -44.05 -6.33
N GLY A 62 -28.04 -43.02 -6.33
CA GLY A 62 -27.01 -42.79 -7.33
C GLY A 62 -26.36 -41.40 -7.24
N HIS A 63 -25.38 -41.13 -8.09
CA HIS A 63 -24.78 -39.79 -8.20
C HIS A 63 -25.83 -38.75 -8.63
N ARG A 64 -25.67 -37.50 -8.16
CA ARG A 64 -26.60 -36.38 -8.41
C ARG A 64 -28.05 -36.64 -7.98
N HIS A 65 -28.23 -37.37 -6.88
CA HIS A 65 -29.51 -37.48 -6.17
C HIS A 65 -29.44 -36.66 -4.89
N ILE A 66 -30.58 -36.10 -4.50
CA ILE A 66 -30.78 -35.44 -3.20
C ILE A 66 -31.96 -36.10 -2.50
N ARG A 67 -32.07 -35.92 -1.19
CA ARG A 67 -33.31 -36.23 -0.49
C ARG A 67 -34.17 -34.98 -0.36
N LEU A 68 -35.49 -35.16 -0.43
CA LEU A 68 -36.46 -34.11 -0.17
C LEU A 68 -37.37 -34.53 0.99
N LEU A 69 -37.73 -33.54 1.81
CA LEU A 69 -38.65 -33.68 2.93
C LEU A 69 -40.06 -33.30 2.48
N ARG A 70 -40.99 -34.24 2.47
CA ARG A 70 -42.43 -33.96 2.40
C ARG A 70 -42.95 -33.70 3.81
N LEU A 71 -43.23 -32.46 4.15
CA LEU A 71 -43.86 -32.06 5.41
C LEU A 71 -45.38 -32.22 5.30
N LEU A 72 -45.98 -33.04 6.17
CA LEU A 72 -47.42 -33.34 6.12
C LEU A 72 -48.25 -32.24 6.83
N PRO A 73 -49.44 -31.93 6.30
CA PRO A 73 -50.32 -30.93 6.91
C PRO A 73 -50.99 -31.46 8.17
N ASP A 74 -51.33 -30.55 9.08
CA ASP A 74 -52.17 -30.87 10.24
C ASP A 74 -53.03 -29.65 10.62
N GLY A 75 -54.31 -29.87 10.89
CA GLY A 75 -55.23 -28.82 11.31
C GLY A 75 -54.95 -28.28 12.72
N ASN A 76 -54.27 -29.06 13.56
CA ASN A 76 -53.87 -28.70 14.91
C ASN A 76 -52.42 -28.23 14.96
N GLU A 77 -52.21 -26.95 15.30
CA GLU A 77 -50.89 -26.33 15.38
C GLU A 77 -49.98 -26.98 16.45
N ASN A 78 -50.56 -27.65 17.44
CA ASN A 78 -49.83 -28.36 18.50
C ASN A 78 -49.61 -29.85 18.20
N ALA A 79 -50.11 -30.37 17.08
CA ALA A 79 -49.88 -31.77 16.71
C ALA A 79 -48.40 -32.03 16.40
N PRO A 80 -47.87 -33.24 16.65
CA PRO A 80 -46.50 -33.60 16.29
C PRO A 80 -46.21 -33.39 14.79
N LEU A 81 -44.97 -33.01 14.48
CA LEU A 81 -44.53 -32.85 13.09
C LEU A 81 -44.32 -34.23 12.46
N HIS A 82 -45.10 -34.53 11.42
CA HIS A 82 -44.95 -35.74 10.60
C HIS A 82 -44.46 -35.37 9.20
N SER A 83 -43.58 -36.21 8.66
CA SER A 83 -42.97 -36.01 7.36
C SER A 83 -42.60 -37.33 6.69
N GLN A 84 -42.23 -37.25 5.41
CA GLN A 84 -41.66 -38.35 4.64
C GLN A 84 -40.38 -37.89 3.96
N LEU A 85 -39.42 -38.79 3.80
CA LEU A 85 -38.15 -38.50 3.14
C LEU A 85 -38.03 -39.38 1.90
N PHE A 86 -37.74 -38.78 0.75
CA PHE A 86 -37.66 -39.51 -0.51
C PHE A 86 -36.51 -39.01 -1.38
N ASP A 87 -35.92 -39.93 -2.14
CA ASP A 87 -34.85 -39.63 -3.09
C ASP A 87 -35.40 -38.91 -4.33
N TYR A 88 -34.67 -37.92 -4.79
CA TYR A 88 -35.03 -37.05 -5.90
C TYR A 88 -33.86 -36.91 -6.88
N PRO A 89 -34.04 -37.32 -8.15
CA PRO A 89 -33.00 -37.16 -9.18
C PRO A 89 -32.91 -35.69 -9.61
N MET A 90 -31.70 -35.14 -9.66
CA MET A 90 -31.47 -33.75 -10.09
C MET A 90 -31.33 -33.57 -11.61
N LEU A 91 -31.42 -34.64 -12.41
CA LEU A 91 -31.27 -34.59 -13.87
C LEU A 91 -32.32 -33.67 -14.53
N GLU A 92 -31.97 -33.08 -15.68
CA GLU A 92 -32.82 -32.17 -16.46
C GLU A 92 -34.12 -32.86 -16.91
N MET A 93 -35.17 -32.74 -16.12
CA MET A 93 -36.52 -33.11 -16.51
C MET A 93 -37.19 -31.96 -17.25
N GLY A 94 -36.70 -31.67 -18.48
CA GLY A 94 -37.28 -30.66 -19.38
C GLY A 94 -37.36 -29.24 -18.79
N ASP A 95 -38.04 -28.33 -19.50
CA ASP A 95 -38.22 -26.90 -19.13
C ASP A 95 -39.08 -26.68 -17.85
N GLY A 96 -39.38 -27.72 -17.08
CA GLY A 96 -40.23 -27.64 -15.88
C GLY A 96 -39.50 -27.10 -14.65
N GLN A 97 -40.17 -26.25 -13.86
CA GLN A 97 -39.69 -25.86 -12.53
C GLN A 97 -39.78 -27.04 -11.55
N HIS A 98 -38.71 -27.26 -10.78
CA HIS A 98 -38.74 -28.22 -9.68
C HIS A 98 -39.64 -27.69 -8.56
N MET A 99 -40.49 -28.55 -7.99
CA MET A 99 -41.57 -28.15 -7.08
C MET A 99 -41.15 -28.01 -5.60
N TYR A 100 -39.87 -28.18 -5.26
CA TYR A 100 -39.42 -28.07 -3.87
C TYR A 100 -38.96 -26.65 -3.52
N GLU A 101 -39.04 -26.32 -2.24
CA GLU A 101 -38.54 -25.07 -1.66
C GLU A 101 -37.29 -25.36 -0.82
N ALA A 102 -36.28 -24.50 -0.84
CA ALA A 102 -35.08 -24.68 -0.04
C ALA A 102 -35.12 -23.80 1.21
N LEU A 103 -34.74 -24.35 2.36
CA LEU A 103 -34.67 -23.59 3.62
C LEU A 103 -33.25 -23.04 3.83
N SER A 104 -33.17 -21.75 4.14
CA SER A 104 -31.95 -21.05 4.56
C SER A 104 -32.16 -20.55 5.99
N TYR A 105 -31.50 -21.20 6.95
CA TYR A 105 -31.72 -20.94 8.38
C TYR A 105 -30.47 -21.26 9.21
N VAL A 106 -30.37 -20.68 10.40
CA VAL A 106 -29.29 -21.00 11.36
C VAL A 106 -29.63 -22.28 12.11
N TRP A 107 -28.73 -23.26 12.17
CA TRP A 107 -29.01 -24.50 12.90
C TRP A 107 -29.29 -24.31 14.39
N GLY A 108 -28.70 -23.27 14.99
CA GLY A 108 -28.87 -22.91 16.40
C GLY A 108 -27.98 -23.75 17.32
N SER A 109 -28.43 -23.98 18.55
CA SER A 109 -27.69 -24.82 19.50
C SER A 109 -27.53 -26.25 18.97
N GLY A 110 -26.40 -26.91 19.25
CA GLY A 110 -26.20 -28.33 18.94
C GLY A 110 -27.15 -29.29 19.68
N GLN A 111 -27.91 -28.79 20.65
CA GLN A 111 -28.96 -29.55 21.34
C GLN A 111 -30.13 -29.83 20.39
N ARG A 112 -30.64 -31.06 20.42
CA ARG A 112 -31.75 -31.53 19.58
C ARG A 112 -32.95 -31.99 20.43
N PRO A 113 -33.66 -31.05 21.10
CA PRO A 113 -34.67 -31.38 22.09
C PRO A 113 -36.01 -31.82 21.50
N HIS A 114 -36.27 -31.60 20.21
CA HIS A 114 -37.53 -31.92 19.56
C HIS A 114 -37.40 -33.10 18.60
N ILE A 115 -38.53 -33.75 18.29
CA ILE A 115 -38.60 -34.91 17.41
C ILE A 115 -39.42 -34.58 16.17
N LEU A 116 -38.84 -34.86 15.00
CA LEU A 116 -39.54 -34.96 13.73
C LEU A 116 -39.84 -36.43 13.45
N HIS A 117 -41.09 -36.76 13.16
CA HIS A 117 -41.48 -38.11 12.77
C HIS A 117 -41.34 -38.26 11.25
N ILE A 118 -40.34 -39.03 10.81
CA ILE A 118 -40.17 -39.41 9.40
C ILE A 118 -40.77 -40.79 9.23
N ASP A 119 -41.91 -40.86 8.54
CA ASP A 119 -42.82 -42.00 8.59
C ASP A 119 -43.10 -42.34 10.07
N GLU A 120 -42.82 -43.58 10.50
CA GLU A 120 -43.00 -44.05 11.88
C GLU A 120 -41.72 -43.95 12.74
N LYS A 121 -40.67 -43.29 12.23
CA LYS A 121 -39.35 -43.23 12.87
C LYS A 121 -39.04 -41.83 13.43
N ARG A 122 -38.29 -41.78 14.52
CA ARG A 122 -37.96 -40.54 15.22
C ARG A 122 -36.62 -39.96 14.77
N LEU A 123 -36.60 -38.71 14.31
CA LEU A 123 -35.38 -37.95 14.05
C LEU A 123 -35.29 -36.75 15.01
N PRO A 124 -34.28 -36.71 15.90
CA PRO A 124 -34.04 -35.54 16.75
C PRO A 124 -33.61 -34.32 15.95
N ILE A 125 -34.25 -33.18 16.19
CA ILE A 125 -34.00 -31.89 15.52
C ILE A 125 -33.81 -30.76 16.54
N THR A 126 -33.15 -29.67 16.10
CA THR A 126 -32.91 -28.49 16.94
C THR A 126 -34.18 -27.69 17.16
N ALA A 127 -34.20 -26.86 18.21
CA ALA A 127 -35.33 -25.96 18.49
C ALA A 127 -35.61 -25.02 17.31
N ASN A 128 -34.58 -24.40 16.72
CA ASN A 128 -34.80 -23.46 15.62
C ASN A 128 -35.39 -24.14 14.37
N LEU A 129 -34.98 -25.40 14.09
CA LEU A 129 -35.55 -26.17 12.99
C LEU A 129 -37.01 -26.60 13.27
N TYR A 130 -37.32 -26.94 14.52
CA TYR A 130 -38.68 -27.26 14.94
C TYR A 130 -39.63 -26.06 14.75
N GLU A 131 -39.23 -24.87 15.21
CA GLU A 131 -40.05 -23.65 15.09
C GLU A 131 -40.34 -23.29 13.63
N VAL A 132 -39.34 -23.32 12.75
CA VAL A 132 -39.57 -23.01 11.34
C VAL A 132 -40.44 -24.06 10.65
N LEU A 133 -40.28 -25.35 10.96
CA LEU A 133 -41.15 -26.40 10.42
C LEU A 133 -42.59 -26.23 10.88
N LEU A 134 -42.83 -25.86 12.15
CA LEU A 134 -44.17 -25.51 12.63
C LEU A 134 -44.75 -24.32 11.87
N ARG A 135 -43.96 -23.28 11.60
CA ARG A 135 -44.38 -22.10 10.83
C ARG A 135 -44.65 -22.39 9.36
N LEU A 136 -43.95 -23.37 8.80
CA LEU A 136 -44.08 -23.77 7.39
C LEU A 136 -45.18 -24.80 7.17
N ARG A 137 -45.55 -25.59 8.19
CA ARG A 137 -46.63 -26.57 8.11
C ARG A 137 -47.95 -25.89 7.80
N ASP A 138 -48.56 -26.29 6.69
CA ASP A 138 -49.89 -25.84 6.29
C ASP A 138 -50.97 -26.72 6.95
N LYS A 139 -52.21 -26.21 7.02
CA LYS A 139 -53.33 -26.94 7.64
C LYS A 139 -53.94 -28.00 6.73
N MET A 140 -53.74 -27.90 5.42
CA MET A 140 -54.42 -28.72 4.43
C MET A 140 -53.50 -29.31 3.36
N ILE A 141 -52.38 -28.67 3.05
CA ILE A 141 -51.53 -29.04 1.91
C ILE A 141 -50.12 -29.46 2.38
N GLU A 142 -49.61 -30.57 1.85
CA GLU A 142 -48.21 -30.95 2.07
C GLU A 142 -47.23 -29.99 1.40
N ARG A 143 -46.02 -29.86 1.97
CA ARG A 143 -44.95 -29.04 1.38
C ARG A 143 -43.70 -29.87 1.15
N ILE A 144 -43.05 -29.66 0.02
CA ILE A 144 -41.80 -30.34 -0.33
C ILE A 144 -40.64 -29.39 -0.08
N LEU A 145 -39.77 -29.74 0.85
CA LEU A 145 -38.68 -28.92 1.34
C LEU A 145 -37.33 -29.61 1.14
N TRP A 146 -36.30 -28.84 0.82
CA TRP A 146 -34.92 -29.26 1.00
C TRP A 146 -34.34 -28.53 2.21
N ILE A 147 -33.85 -29.30 3.18
CA ILE A 147 -33.27 -28.81 4.42
C ILE A 147 -31.98 -29.58 4.67
N ASP A 148 -30.83 -28.93 4.55
CA ASP A 148 -29.50 -29.52 4.71
C ASP A 148 -29.34 -30.47 5.91
N ALA A 149 -29.81 -30.07 7.09
CA ALA A 149 -29.70 -30.84 8.33
C ALA A 149 -30.55 -32.13 8.36
N ILE A 150 -31.52 -32.25 7.46
CA ILE A 150 -32.44 -33.39 7.36
C ILE A 150 -32.18 -34.20 6.08
N CYS A 151 -31.95 -33.54 4.95
CA CYS A 151 -31.84 -34.16 3.64
C CYS A 151 -30.46 -34.79 3.40
N ILE A 152 -29.42 -34.33 4.10
CA ILE A 152 -28.07 -34.86 4.04
C ILE A 152 -27.80 -35.69 5.30
N ASP A 153 -27.20 -36.86 5.15
CA ASP A 153 -26.65 -37.62 6.26
C ASP A 153 -25.38 -36.92 6.78
N GLN A 154 -25.57 -36.05 7.77
CA GLN A 154 -24.51 -35.25 8.37
C GLN A 154 -23.43 -36.07 9.09
N ALA A 155 -23.68 -37.37 9.35
CA ALA A 155 -22.70 -38.28 9.95
C ALA A 155 -21.78 -38.93 8.91
N SER A 156 -22.17 -38.93 7.62
CA SER A 156 -21.39 -39.46 6.51
C SER A 156 -20.55 -38.33 5.90
N ILE A 157 -19.23 -38.37 6.10
CA ILE A 157 -18.32 -37.33 5.57
C ILE A 157 -18.31 -37.37 4.04
N GLU A 158 -18.37 -38.57 3.48
CA GLU A 158 -18.41 -38.81 2.03
C GLU A 158 -19.68 -38.21 1.42
N GLU A 159 -20.85 -38.52 1.98
CA GLU A 159 -22.12 -37.96 1.50
C GLU A 159 -22.14 -36.45 1.68
N ARG A 160 -21.74 -35.95 2.85
CA ARG A 160 -21.69 -34.51 3.13
C ARG A 160 -20.80 -33.78 2.12
N GLY A 161 -19.61 -34.32 1.84
CA GLY A 161 -18.69 -33.75 0.84
C GLY A 161 -19.28 -33.71 -0.57
N GLU A 162 -19.96 -34.79 -1.00
CA GLU A 162 -20.62 -34.86 -2.31
C GLU A 162 -21.82 -33.90 -2.40
N GLN A 163 -22.70 -33.90 -1.39
CA GLN A 163 -23.89 -33.05 -1.38
C GLN A 163 -23.56 -31.55 -1.29
N ILE A 164 -22.49 -31.19 -0.59
CA ILE A 164 -22.01 -29.80 -0.51
C ILE A 164 -21.59 -29.27 -1.89
N GLN A 165 -20.98 -30.11 -2.73
CA GLN A 165 -20.65 -29.73 -4.11
C GLN A 165 -21.90 -29.37 -4.93
N TYR A 166 -23.06 -29.91 -4.56
CA TYR A 166 -24.33 -29.64 -5.23
C TYR A 166 -25.12 -28.46 -4.64
N MET A 167 -24.65 -27.79 -3.58
CA MET A 167 -25.44 -26.74 -2.94
C MET A 167 -25.87 -25.61 -3.90
N ALA A 168 -24.97 -25.11 -4.75
CA ALA A 168 -25.33 -24.10 -5.74
C ALA A 168 -26.46 -24.60 -6.66
N GLU A 169 -26.33 -25.83 -7.16
CA GLU A 169 -27.34 -26.45 -8.02
C GLU A 169 -28.68 -26.60 -7.30
N ILE A 170 -28.68 -27.13 -6.08
CA ILE A 170 -29.87 -27.39 -5.27
C ILE A 170 -30.64 -26.09 -5.00
N TYR A 171 -29.97 -25.02 -4.55
CA TYR A 171 -30.64 -23.75 -4.29
C TYR A 171 -31.09 -23.07 -5.59
N SER A 172 -30.33 -23.21 -6.69
CA SER A 172 -30.71 -22.65 -8.00
C SER A 172 -31.93 -23.32 -8.62
N LYS A 173 -32.16 -24.61 -8.32
CA LYS A 173 -33.29 -25.38 -8.83
C LYS A 173 -34.54 -25.28 -7.97
N ALA A 174 -34.42 -24.81 -6.72
CA ALA A 174 -35.56 -24.62 -5.84
C ALA A 174 -36.55 -23.58 -6.41
N ASN A 175 -37.85 -23.81 -6.22
CA ASN A 175 -38.90 -22.86 -6.61
C ASN A 175 -38.75 -21.52 -5.89
N ARG A 176 -38.34 -21.57 -4.61
CA ARG A 176 -37.94 -20.40 -3.82
C ARG A 176 -37.02 -20.82 -2.69
N VAL A 177 -36.27 -19.85 -2.18
CA VAL A 177 -35.47 -19.97 -0.97
C VAL A 177 -36.18 -19.23 0.15
N ILE A 178 -36.45 -19.95 1.24
CA ILE A 178 -37.09 -19.40 2.44
C ILE A 178 -35.97 -19.07 3.44
N VAL A 179 -35.79 -17.79 3.70
CA VAL A 179 -34.84 -17.29 4.70
C VAL A 179 -35.54 -17.17 6.05
N TRP A 180 -35.09 -17.92 7.05
CA TRP A 180 -35.64 -17.89 8.40
C TRP A 180 -34.70 -17.17 9.37
N LEU A 181 -35.14 -16.02 9.88
CA LEU A 181 -34.41 -15.16 10.82
C LEU A 181 -34.71 -15.45 12.30
N GLY A 182 -35.53 -16.47 12.57
CA GLY A 182 -36.00 -16.83 13.92
C GLY A 182 -37.38 -16.27 14.25
N GLU A 183 -37.86 -16.61 15.45
CA GLU A 183 -39.11 -16.09 15.99
C GLU A 183 -39.06 -14.57 16.25
N ALA A 184 -40.25 -13.97 16.33
CA ALA A 184 -40.41 -12.53 16.53
C ALA A 184 -39.88 -12.10 17.90
N ALA A 185 -38.94 -11.15 17.91
CA ALA A 185 -38.42 -10.50 19.11
C ALA A 185 -37.84 -9.13 18.75
N ASP A 186 -37.54 -8.29 19.75
CA ASP A 186 -36.89 -6.98 19.54
C ASP A 186 -37.64 -6.06 18.56
N ASN A 187 -38.97 -6.17 18.52
CA ASN A 187 -39.85 -5.47 17.57
C ASN A 187 -39.58 -5.79 16.08
N SER A 188 -39.03 -6.99 15.79
CA SER A 188 -38.73 -7.44 14.42
C SER A 188 -39.93 -7.34 13.46
N ASP A 189 -41.14 -7.60 13.95
CA ASP A 189 -42.36 -7.51 13.15
C ASP A 189 -42.61 -6.09 12.64
N GLN A 190 -42.34 -5.08 13.47
CA GLN A 190 -42.47 -3.67 13.10
C GLN A 190 -41.35 -3.25 12.15
N ALA A 191 -40.11 -3.66 12.43
CA ALA A 191 -38.98 -3.36 11.57
C ALA A 191 -39.16 -3.91 10.14
N LEU A 192 -39.59 -5.16 9.97
CA LEU A 192 -39.88 -5.71 8.64
C LEU A 192 -41.03 -4.99 7.92
N LYS A 193 -42.05 -4.54 8.66
CA LYS A 193 -43.13 -3.72 8.08
C LYS A 193 -42.61 -2.37 7.61
N SER A 194 -41.79 -1.69 8.43
CA SER A 194 -41.19 -0.41 8.07
C SER A 194 -40.27 -0.52 6.85
N ILE A 195 -39.42 -1.56 6.79
CA ILE A 195 -38.58 -1.84 5.60
C ILE A 195 -39.47 -2.04 4.36
N ARG A 196 -40.53 -2.84 4.47
CA ARG A 196 -41.46 -3.07 3.36
C ARG A 196 -42.15 -1.79 2.87
N MET A 197 -42.59 -0.93 3.80
CA MET A 197 -43.21 0.36 3.45
C MET A 197 -42.20 1.31 2.79
N ALA A 198 -40.94 1.32 3.25
CA ALA A 198 -39.89 2.17 2.69
C ALA A 198 -39.42 1.73 1.29
N ALA A 199 -39.69 0.47 0.92
CA ALA A 199 -39.45 -0.04 -0.44
C ALA A 199 -40.51 0.43 -1.44
N ASP A 200 -41.65 0.95 -0.97
CA ASP A 200 -42.76 1.46 -1.78
C ASP A 200 -42.66 3.00 -1.90
N GLU A 201 -42.32 3.50 -3.09
CA GLU A 201 -41.99 4.92 -3.34
C GLU A 201 -43.14 5.89 -3.02
N GLU A 202 -44.40 5.42 -2.98
CA GLU A 202 -45.58 6.24 -2.67
C GLU A 202 -45.76 6.59 -1.18
N HIS A 203 -45.02 5.93 -0.26
CA HIS A 203 -45.26 6.00 1.19
C HIS A 203 -44.07 6.47 2.03
N GLN A 204 -43.21 7.36 1.50
CA GLN A 204 -42.09 7.94 2.25
C GLN A 204 -42.58 8.69 3.51
N SER A 205 -42.58 7.99 4.65
CA SER A 205 -42.98 8.50 5.96
C SER A 205 -41.75 8.95 6.76
N SER A 206 -41.97 9.85 7.72
CA SER A 206 -40.93 10.41 8.59
C SER A 206 -40.22 9.32 9.40
N ARG A 207 -38.89 9.39 9.43
CA ARG A 207 -38.02 8.56 10.29
C ARG A 207 -38.48 8.63 11.75
N ASN A 208 -38.89 7.50 12.33
CA ASN A 208 -39.07 7.34 13.77
C ASN A 208 -37.85 6.64 14.36
N ASP A 209 -37.21 7.22 15.38
CA ASP A 209 -36.00 6.66 16.02
C ASP A 209 -36.20 5.24 16.60
N THR A 210 -37.43 4.89 16.96
CA THR A 210 -37.79 3.55 17.47
C THR A 210 -37.67 2.43 16.43
N ASP A 211 -37.82 2.75 15.15
CA ASP A 211 -37.71 1.76 14.07
C ASP A 211 -36.23 1.45 13.76
N HIS A 212 -35.34 2.41 13.98
CA HIS A 212 -33.91 2.27 13.69
C HIS A 212 -33.26 1.15 14.52
N GLN A 213 -33.49 1.12 15.84
CA GLN A 213 -32.93 0.07 16.72
C GLN A 213 -33.48 -1.32 16.39
N ALA A 214 -34.78 -1.42 16.08
CA ALA A 214 -35.41 -2.69 15.72
C ALA A 214 -34.86 -3.24 14.38
N ILE A 215 -34.58 -2.36 13.40
CA ILE A 215 -33.92 -2.75 12.15
C ILE A 215 -32.50 -3.25 12.44
N LEU A 216 -31.71 -2.54 13.24
CA LEU A 216 -30.37 -2.98 13.61
C LEU A 216 -30.39 -4.34 14.33
N ALA A 217 -31.37 -4.61 15.19
CA ALA A 217 -31.54 -5.91 15.86
C ALA A 217 -31.85 -7.05 14.89
N ILE A 218 -32.60 -6.80 13.80
CA ILE A 218 -32.78 -7.78 12.71
C ILE A 218 -31.45 -8.03 11.99
N LEU A 219 -30.74 -6.97 11.63
CA LEU A 219 -29.46 -7.08 10.92
C LEU A 219 -28.40 -7.80 11.76
N ASP A 220 -28.47 -7.71 13.09
CA ASP A 220 -27.56 -8.41 14.00
C ASP A 220 -27.88 -9.92 14.16
N ARG A 221 -28.99 -10.41 13.57
CA ARG A 221 -29.35 -11.83 13.66
C ARG A 221 -28.24 -12.70 13.06
N PRO A 222 -27.88 -13.84 13.69
CA PRO A 222 -26.75 -14.68 13.27
C PRO A 222 -26.80 -15.18 11.82
N TRP A 223 -28.00 -15.24 11.22
CA TRP A 223 -28.17 -15.67 9.82
C TRP A 223 -27.32 -14.85 8.86
N PHE A 224 -27.29 -13.52 9.02
CA PHE A 224 -26.55 -12.62 8.13
C PHE A 224 -25.03 -12.78 8.19
N ARG A 225 -24.51 -13.40 9.26
CA ARG A 225 -23.07 -13.55 9.46
C ARG A 225 -22.52 -14.84 8.89
N ARG A 226 -23.36 -15.83 8.56
CA ARG A 226 -22.91 -17.15 8.12
C ARG A 226 -22.37 -17.11 6.70
N ILE A 227 -21.31 -17.85 6.43
CA ILE A 227 -20.75 -17.86 5.06
C ILE A 227 -21.62 -18.64 4.07
N TRP A 228 -22.27 -19.71 4.50
CA TRP A 228 -23.14 -20.53 3.64
C TRP A 228 -24.32 -19.75 3.07
N VAL A 229 -24.87 -18.77 3.81
CA VAL A 229 -26.04 -18.02 3.34
C VAL A 229 -25.77 -17.23 2.06
N LEU A 230 -24.50 -16.90 1.78
CA LEU A 230 -24.09 -16.20 0.57
C LEU A 230 -24.42 -17.02 -0.69
N GLN A 231 -24.03 -18.30 -0.70
CA GLN A 231 -24.34 -19.20 -1.82
C GLN A 231 -25.84 -19.44 -1.94
N GLU A 232 -26.53 -19.61 -0.81
CA GLU A 232 -27.96 -19.88 -0.75
C GLU A 232 -28.79 -18.74 -1.36
N VAL A 233 -28.47 -17.48 -1.05
CA VAL A 233 -29.15 -16.32 -1.63
C VAL A 233 -28.61 -15.93 -3.00
N ALA A 234 -27.35 -16.26 -3.31
CA ALA A 234 -26.78 -16.01 -4.63
C ALA A 234 -27.44 -16.90 -5.70
N ALA A 235 -27.70 -18.16 -5.36
CA ALA A 235 -28.30 -19.16 -6.22
C ALA A 235 -29.81 -19.03 -6.37
N ALA A 236 -30.50 -18.43 -5.39
CA ALA A 236 -31.96 -18.35 -5.36
C ALA A 236 -32.55 -17.69 -6.62
N GLN A 237 -33.68 -18.20 -7.12
CA GLN A 237 -34.48 -17.48 -8.13
C GLN A 237 -35.50 -16.52 -7.50
N HIS A 238 -35.95 -16.84 -6.29
CA HIS A 238 -36.92 -16.06 -5.53
C HIS A 238 -36.66 -16.25 -4.04
N ILE A 239 -36.60 -15.15 -3.29
CA ILE A 239 -36.25 -15.16 -1.86
C ILE A 239 -37.42 -14.64 -1.05
N VAL A 240 -37.88 -15.43 -0.07
CA VAL A 240 -38.86 -14.99 0.93
C VAL A 240 -38.18 -14.97 2.28
N MET A 241 -38.08 -13.79 2.89
CA MET A 241 -37.57 -13.65 4.24
C MET A 241 -38.70 -13.73 5.26
N MET A 242 -38.47 -14.47 6.33
CA MET A 242 -39.41 -14.74 7.40
C MET A 242 -38.78 -14.46 8.77
N CYS A 243 -39.51 -13.72 9.61
CA CYS A 243 -39.23 -13.59 11.04
C CYS A 243 -40.56 -13.69 11.79
N GLY A 244 -40.67 -14.69 12.66
CA GLY A 244 -41.95 -15.06 13.27
C GLY A 244 -43.03 -15.29 12.21
N SER A 245 -44.12 -14.52 12.28
CA SER A 245 -45.23 -14.62 11.30
C SER A 245 -45.11 -13.67 10.10
N ILE A 246 -44.20 -12.70 10.16
CA ILE A 246 -44.06 -11.68 9.12
C ILE A 246 -43.19 -12.21 7.97
N ARG A 247 -43.63 -11.92 6.74
CA ARG A 247 -42.94 -12.26 5.51
C ARG A 247 -42.67 -11.01 4.68
N ILE A 248 -41.49 -10.93 4.09
CA ILE A 248 -41.10 -9.89 3.13
C ILE A 248 -40.36 -10.54 1.96
N ASP A 249 -40.58 -9.99 0.76
CA ASP A 249 -39.79 -10.37 -0.41
C ASP A 249 -38.34 -9.88 -0.27
N GLY A 250 -37.37 -10.70 -0.69
CA GLY A 250 -35.95 -10.39 -0.54
C GLY A 250 -35.52 -9.13 -1.31
N TYR A 251 -36.11 -8.87 -2.48
CA TYR A 251 -35.83 -7.66 -3.26
C TYR A 251 -36.42 -6.42 -2.58
N ALA A 252 -37.66 -6.51 -2.07
CA ALA A 252 -38.27 -5.45 -1.27
C ALA A 252 -37.45 -5.12 0.00
N PHE A 253 -36.91 -6.15 0.69
CA PHE A 253 -35.99 -5.94 1.82
C PHE A 253 -34.75 -5.13 1.41
N CYS A 254 -34.13 -5.48 0.28
CA CYS A 254 -32.92 -4.80 -0.21
C CYS A 254 -33.19 -3.36 -0.67
N LEU A 255 -34.40 -3.05 -1.16
CA LEU A 255 -34.78 -1.70 -1.57
C LEU A 255 -35.12 -0.80 -0.38
N GLY A 256 -35.85 -1.33 0.62
CA GLY A 256 -36.29 -0.54 1.77
C GLY A 256 -35.18 -0.21 2.76
N LEU A 257 -34.15 -1.05 2.88
CA LEU A 257 -33.11 -0.90 3.88
C LEU A 257 -32.27 0.39 3.73
N PRO A 258 -31.75 0.76 2.53
CA PRO A 258 -30.99 2.00 2.35
C PRO A 258 -31.80 3.28 2.56
N SER A 259 -33.13 3.22 2.44
CA SER A 259 -34.01 4.36 2.71
C SER A 259 -34.13 4.69 4.20
N LEU A 260 -33.93 3.69 5.07
CA LEU A 260 -34.13 3.79 6.52
C LEU A 260 -32.83 3.93 7.32
N LEU A 261 -31.71 3.42 6.81
CA LEU A 261 -30.41 3.50 7.45
C LEU A 261 -29.43 4.36 6.64
N GLN A 262 -28.54 5.08 7.31
CA GLN A 262 -27.41 5.67 6.59
C GLN A 262 -26.45 4.55 6.20
N TYR A 263 -25.76 4.74 5.08
CA TYR A 263 -24.80 3.76 4.57
C TYR A 263 -23.77 3.30 5.62
N LYS A 264 -23.28 4.23 6.44
CA LYS A 264 -22.28 3.95 7.49
C LYS A 264 -22.82 3.05 8.62
N ASP A 265 -24.13 3.00 8.79
CA ASP A 265 -24.79 2.23 9.84
C ASP A 265 -25.00 0.76 9.42
N ILE A 266 -24.83 0.43 8.12
CA ILE A 266 -25.02 -0.92 7.59
C ILE A 266 -23.68 -1.69 7.61
N PRO A 267 -23.57 -2.77 8.43
CA PRO A 267 -22.35 -3.58 8.49
C PRO A 267 -21.98 -4.17 7.12
N SER A 268 -20.68 -4.40 6.88
CA SER A 268 -20.16 -4.95 5.61
C SER A 268 -20.74 -6.32 5.24
N HIS A 269 -20.97 -7.20 6.22
CA HIS A 269 -21.58 -8.50 6.00
C HIS A 269 -23.04 -8.39 5.55
N ILE A 270 -23.78 -7.37 6.01
CA ILE A 270 -25.14 -7.10 5.51
C ILE A 270 -25.11 -6.62 4.06
N ARG A 271 -24.22 -5.67 3.75
CA ARG A 271 -24.04 -5.18 2.37
C ARG A 271 -23.74 -6.34 1.41
N SER A 272 -22.86 -7.25 1.83
CA SER A 272 -22.50 -8.48 1.12
C SER A 272 -23.72 -9.34 0.77
N VAL A 273 -24.53 -9.67 1.77
CA VAL A 273 -25.73 -10.50 1.61
C VAL A 273 -26.79 -9.79 0.76
N THR A 274 -27.05 -8.50 1.01
CA THR A 274 -28.04 -7.71 0.24
C THR A 274 -27.65 -7.53 -1.23
N TYR A 275 -26.36 -7.41 -1.54
CA TYR A 275 -25.87 -7.41 -2.93
C TYR A 275 -26.23 -8.73 -3.64
N LEU A 276 -25.95 -9.87 -3.00
CA LEU A 276 -26.25 -11.17 -3.57
C LEU A 276 -27.76 -11.37 -3.71
N MET A 277 -28.55 -11.04 -2.69
CA MET A 277 -30.01 -11.12 -2.73
C MET A 277 -30.62 -10.24 -3.82
N ARG A 278 -30.21 -8.97 -3.94
CA ARG A 278 -30.78 -8.05 -4.92
C ARG A 278 -30.53 -8.49 -6.36
N GLY A 279 -29.38 -9.11 -6.62
CA GLY A 279 -29.04 -9.61 -7.95
C GLY A 279 -29.75 -10.90 -8.35
N CYS A 280 -30.40 -11.62 -7.42
CA CYS A 280 -30.89 -12.98 -7.66
C CYS A 280 -31.90 -13.09 -8.82
N ILE A 281 -32.79 -12.10 -8.97
CA ILE A 281 -33.82 -12.06 -10.04
C ILE A 281 -33.21 -11.86 -11.43
N PHE A 282 -32.01 -11.29 -11.52
CA PHE A 282 -31.36 -10.95 -12.79
C PHE A 282 -30.32 -11.98 -13.24
N ARG A 283 -30.01 -12.99 -12.42
CA ARG A 283 -28.95 -13.97 -12.73
C ARG A 283 -29.49 -15.12 -13.58
N PRO A 284 -28.68 -15.64 -14.53
CA PRO A 284 -28.96 -16.94 -15.12
C PRO A 284 -28.91 -18.03 -14.03
N LYS A 285 -29.69 -19.12 -14.20
CA LYS A 285 -29.81 -20.16 -13.17
C LYS A 285 -28.45 -20.74 -12.76
N TYR A 286 -27.59 -21.02 -13.73
CA TYR A 286 -26.21 -21.47 -13.55
C TYR A 286 -25.49 -21.58 -14.91
N SER A 287 -24.16 -21.69 -14.89
CA SER A 287 -23.33 -22.14 -16.00
C SER A 287 -22.82 -23.57 -15.75
N VAL A 288 -22.56 -24.32 -16.82
CA VAL A 288 -21.98 -25.66 -16.76
C VAL A 288 -20.52 -25.56 -17.21
N ASN A 289 -19.59 -25.98 -16.36
CA ASN A 289 -18.17 -26.01 -16.71
C ASN A 289 -17.84 -27.21 -17.63
N SER A 290 -16.63 -27.23 -18.18
CA SER A 290 -16.17 -28.25 -19.14
C SER A 290 -16.17 -29.69 -18.59
N LEU A 291 -16.26 -29.86 -17.27
CA LEU A 291 -16.33 -31.15 -16.57
C LEU A 291 -17.75 -31.51 -16.09
N GLY A 292 -18.77 -30.71 -16.44
CA GLY A 292 -20.17 -30.95 -16.07
C GLY A 292 -20.56 -30.47 -14.66
N GLY A 293 -19.67 -29.75 -13.97
CA GLY A 293 -19.93 -29.05 -12.71
C GLY A 293 -20.68 -27.74 -12.90
N ILE A 294 -21.44 -27.33 -11.89
CA ILE A 294 -22.33 -26.16 -11.95
C ILE A 294 -21.71 -24.99 -11.19
N SER A 295 -21.64 -23.82 -11.84
CA SER A 295 -21.21 -22.55 -11.25
C SER A 295 -22.31 -21.51 -11.37
N LEU A 296 -22.42 -20.63 -10.38
CA LEU A 296 -23.30 -19.46 -10.42
C LEU A 296 -22.68 -18.28 -11.19
N ASP A 297 -21.42 -18.39 -11.62
CA ASP A 297 -20.67 -17.40 -12.39
C ASP A 297 -20.76 -15.98 -11.79
N ILE A 298 -20.59 -15.88 -10.46
CA ILE A 298 -20.75 -14.62 -9.74
C ILE A 298 -19.51 -13.75 -9.97
N ARG A 299 -18.33 -14.26 -9.54
CA ARG A 299 -17.03 -13.58 -9.60
C ARG A 299 -15.88 -14.58 -9.49
N PRO A 300 -14.64 -14.19 -9.84
CA PRO A 300 -13.44 -14.96 -9.51
C PRO A 300 -13.33 -15.30 -8.03
N LEU A 301 -12.73 -16.46 -7.70
CA LEU A 301 -12.66 -16.94 -6.32
C LEU A 301 -11.91 -15.98 -5.39
N GLY A 302 -10.84 -15.34 -5.86
CA GLY A 302 -10.06 -14.39 -5.06
C GLY A 302 -10.91 -13.19 -4.65
N ALA A 303 -11.65 -12.62 -5.60
CA ALA A 303 -12.60 -11.55 -5.33
C ALA A 303 -13.69 -11.97 -4.31
N LEU A 304 -14.24 -13.18 -4.42
CA LEU A 304 -15.23 -13.69 -3.45
C LEU A 304 -14.64 -13.83 -2.05
N ILE A 305 -13.41 -14.33 -1.93
CA ILE A 305 -12.72 -14.47 -0.64
C ILE A 305 -12.47 -13.09 -0.03
N ASP A 306 -11.96 -12.14 -0.82
CA ASP A 306 -11.72 -10.77 -0.36
C ASP A 306 -13.00 -10.12 0.19
N MET A 307 -14.13 -10.32 -0.48
CA MET A 307 -15.42 -9.79 -0.05
C MET A 307 -15.97 -10.49 1.20
N TYR A 308 -15.78 -11.81 1.34
CA TYR A 308 -16.64 -12.62 2.22
C TYR A 308 -15.92 -13.42 3.32
N HIS A 309 -14.59 -13.51 3.35
CA HIS A 309 -13.83 -14.26 4.37
C HIS A 309 -14.11 -13.88 5.84
N THR A 310 -14.68 -12.68 6.08
CA THR A 310 -15.08 -12.21 7.42
C THR A 310 -16.38 -12.84 7.92
N HIS A 311 -17.12 -13.57 7.08
CA HIS A 311 -18.31 -14.31 7.51
C HIS A 311 -17.92 -15.48 8.42
N GLU A 312 -18.80 -15.78 9.36
CA GLU A 312 -18.67 -16.82 10.36
C GLU A 312 -18.90 -18.20 9.75
N ALA A 313 -18.10 -19.16 10.21
CA ALA A 313 -18.19 -20.56 9.84
C ALA A 313 -17.88 -21.43 11.06
N THR A 314 -18.61 -22.53 11.23
CA THR A 314 -18.35 -23.51 12.29
C THR A 314 -17.06 -24.29 11.98
N GLU A 315 -16.97 -24.82 10.76
CA GLU A 315 -15.75 -25.43 10.23
C GLU A 315 -14.99 -24.41 9.40
N ARG A 316 -13.68 -24.31 9.60
CA ARG A 316 -12.86 -23.28 8.92
C ARG A 316 -12.85 -23.45 7.41
N HIS A 317 -12.88 -24.70 6.92
CA HIS A 317 -12.96 -25.05 5.50
C HIS A 317 -14.14 -24.41 4.77
N ASP A 318 -15.26 -24.21 5.47
CA ASP A 318 -16.47 -23.63 4.88
C ASP A 318 -16.22 -22.19 4.42
N LYS A 319 -15.20 -21.50 4.97
CA LYS A 319 -14.80 -20.18 4.50
C LYS A 319 -14.35 -20.15 3.03
N ILE A 320 -13.96 -21.31 2.50
CA ILE A 320 -13.56 -21.49 1.11
C ILE A 320 -14.64 -22.27 0.37
N PHE A 321 -15.10 -23.39 0.93
CA PHE A 321 -16.03 -24.30 0.24
C PHE A 321 -17.38 -23.67 -0.10
N ALA A 322 -17.90 -22.79 0.76
CA ALA A 322 -19.16 -22.07 0.49
C ALA A 322 -19.07 -21.12 -0.72
N LEU A 323 -17.85 -20.74 -1.14
CA LEU A 323 -17.64 -19.79 -2.24
C LEU A 323 -17.31 -20.49 -3.57
N LEU A 324 -16.95 -21.78 -3.55
CA LEU A 324 -16.56 -22.51 -4.76
C LEU A 324 -17.68 -22.54 -5.81
N GLY A 325 -18.92 -22.82 -5.39
CA GLY A 325 -20.08 -22.84 -6.29
C GLY A 325 -20.47 -21.46 -6.85
N MET A 326 -19.96 -20.38 -6.26
CA MET A 326 -20.15 -19.02 -6.74
C MET A 326 -19.06 -18.56 -7.73
N SER A 327 -17.95 -19.30 -7.83
CA SER A 327 -16.77 -18.85 -8.56
C SER A 327 -16.95 -18.94 -10.07
N SER A 328 -16.60 -17.87 -10.79
CA SER A 328 -16.58 -17.85 -12.27
C SER A 328 -15.37 -18.59 -12.86
N ASN A 329 -14.31 -18.80 -12.08
CA ASN A 329 -13.17 -19.60 -12.50
C ASN A 329 -13.29 -21.02 -11.95
N ASP A 330 -12.70 -21.99 -12.65
CA ASP A 330 -12.74 -23.39 -12.24
C ASP A 330 -11.52 -23.73 -11.37
N PRO A 331 -11.68 -23.90 -10.04
CA PRO A 331 -10.57 -24.16 -9.14
C PRO A 331 -10.25 -25.67 -9.03
N THR A 332 -11.03 -26.53 -9.70
CA THR A 332 -10.91 -28.00 -9.57
C THR A 332 -9.56 -28.54 -10.02
N ASN A 333 -8.96 -27.94 -11.05
CA ASN A 333 -7.63 -28.30 -11.55
C ASN A 333 -6.50 -28.06 -10.54
N HIS A 334 -6.74 -27.26 -9.50
CA HIS A 334 -5.78 -26.99 -8.41
C HIS A 334 -6.12 -27.78 -7.12
N GLY A 335 -7.03 -28.77 -7.22
CA GLY A 335 -7.43 -29.62 -6.09
C GLY A 335 -8.34 -28.95 -5.07
N LEU A 336 -8.88 -27.77 -5.39
CA LEU A 336 -9.82 -27.03 -4.54
C LEU A 336 -11.24 -27.56 -4.72
N LEU A 337 -11.52 -28.65 -3.99
CA LEU A 337 -12.83 -29.29 -3.91
C LEU A 337 -13.23 -29.48 -2.43
N PRO A 338 -14.54 -29.53 -2.11
CA PRO A 338 -15.00 -29.82 -0.75
C PRO A 338 -14.48 -31.16 -0.24
N ASN A 339 -13.43 -31.11 0.58
CA ASN A 339 -12.83 -32.25 1.26
C ASN A 339 -12.37 -31.84 2.67
N TYR A 340 -13.13 -32.25 3.68
CA TYR A 340 -12.86 -31.92 5.07
C TYR A 340 -11.66 -32.68 5.67
N ASN A 341 -11.11 -33.67 4.95
CA ASN A 341 -9.91 -34.38 5.38
C ASN A 341 -8.62 -33.62 5.02
N THR A 342 -8.69 -32.63 4.14
CA THR A 342 -7.53 -31.81 3.77
C THR A 342 -7.15 -30.91 4.94
N PRO A 343 -5.90 -30.92 5.44
CA PRO A 343 -5.46 -29.99 6.47
C PRO A 343 -5.62 -28.51 6.02
N TRP A 344 -5.95 -27.64 6.97
CA TRP A 344 -6.26 -26.22 6.69
C TRP A 344 -5.11 -25.45 6.05
N ASP A 345 -3.88 -25.68 6.50
CA ASP A 345 -2.66 -25.10 5.94
C ASP A 345 -2.43 -25.50 4.47
N ASN A 346 -2.67 -26.76 4.14
CA ASN A 346 -2.61 -27.23 2.74
C ASN A 346 -3.70 -26.59 1.89
N LEU A 347 -4.93 -26.49 2.40
CA LEU A 347 -6.04 -25.85 1.71
C LEU A 347 -5.76 -24.36 1.45
N MET A 348 -5.21 -23.65 2.44
CA MET A 348 -4.82 -22.24 2.31
C MET A 348 -3.70 -22.06 1.27
N ALA A 349 -2.70 -22.95 1.25
CA ALA A 349 -1.63 -22.93 0.26
C ALA A 349 -2.15 -23.18 -1.17
N GLN A 350 -3.07 -24.15 -1.35
CA GLN A 350 -3.74 -24.40 -2.63
C GLN A 350 -4.54 -23.18 -3.10
N LEU A 351 -5.29 -22.53 -2.20
CA LEU A 351 -6.05 -21.32 -2.51
C LEU A 351 -5.13 -20.19 -3.01
N LEU A 352 -4.05 -19.91 -2.28
CA LEU A 352 -3.13 -18.84 -2.64
C LEU A 352 -2.39 -19.11 -3.95
N LYS A 353 -2.00 -20.35 -4.21
CA LYS A 353 -1.39 -20.74 -5.50
C LYS A 353 -2.36 -20.65 -6.67
N PHE A 354 -3.63 -20.97 -6.44
CA PHE A 354 -4.67 -20.80 -7.44
C PHE A 354 -4.86 -19.32 -7.81
N ILE A 355 -4.90 -18.43 -6.80
CA ILE A 355 -5.18 -16.99 -7.03
C ILE A 355 -3.93 -16.23 -7.51
N LEU A 356 -2.79 -16.43 -6.85
CA LEU A 356 -1.56 -15.64 -7.07
C LEU A 356 -0.54 -16.36 -7.97
N GLY A 357 -0.85 -17.57 -8.44
CA GLY A 357 0.01 -18.39 -9.31
C GLY A 357 1.00 -19.28 -8.56
N GLU A 358 1.59 -20.25 -9.27
CA GLU A 358 2.48 -21.28 -8.68
C GLU A 358 3.89 -20.78 -8.30
N ARG A 359 4.27 -19.54 -8.67
CA ARG A 359 5.62 -19.01 -8.45
C ARG A 359 5.86 -18.44 -7.04
N ILE A 360 4.85 -18.50 -6.18
CA ILE A 360 4.90 -18.01 -4.81
C ILE A 360 5.37 -19.11 -3.85
N PHE A 361 5.97 -18.69 -2.74
CA PHE A 361 6.20 -19.55 -1.59
C PHE A 361 5.21 -19.20 -0.49
N VAL A 362 4.38 -20.18 -0.09
CA VAL A 362 3.35 -19.99 0.93
C VAL A 362 3.68 -20.79 2.17
N LYS A 363 3.54 -20.15 3.32
CA LYS A 363 3.51 -20.79 4.62
C LYS A 363 2.21 -20.47 5.33
N SER A 364 1.57 -21.50 5.87
CA SER A 364 0.35 -21.39 6.67
C SER A 364 0.42 -22.40 7.83
N TRP A 365 -0.57 -22.39 8.71
CA TRP A 365 -0.58 -23.20 9.92
C TRP A 365 -1.96 -23.79 10.19
N MET A 366 -2.02 -25.04 10.65
CA MET A 366 -3.29 -25.74 10.91
C MET A 366 -4.22 -25.03 11.90
N GLN A 367 -3.70 -24.21 12.82
CA GLN A 367 -4.48 -23.52 13.86
C GLN A 367 -4.71 -22.03 13.58
N GLN A 368 -4.16 -21.48 12.49
CA GLN A 368 -4.25 -20.05 12.19
C GLN A 368 -4.97 -19.80 10.85
N GLN A 369 -5.87 -18.82 10.81
CA GLN A 369 -6.44 -18.32 9.55
C GLN A 369 -5.53 -17.24 8.96
N ALA A 370 -4.27 -17.61 8.77
CA ALA A 370 -3.25 -16.70 8.27
C ALA A 370 -2.26 -17.44 7.36
N ALA A 371 -1.64 -16.67 6.47
CA ALA A 371 -0.57 -17.14 5.61
C ALA A 371 0.49 -16.05 5.40
N VAL A 372 1.73 -16.50 5.24
CA VAL A 372 2.86 -15.68 4.82
C VAL A 372 3.24 -16.10 3.40
N VAL A 373 3.32 -15.13 2.51
CA VAL A 373 3.65 -15.35 1.10
C VAL A 373 4.93 -14.60 0.78
N PHE A 374 5.92 -15.33 0.27
CA PHE A 374 7.11 -14.75 -0.33
C PHE A 374 7.00 -14.86 -1.85
N ALA A 375 7.10 -13.73 -2.54
CA ALA A 375 6.89 -13.65 -3.98
C ALA A 375 7.74 -12.56 -4.61
N LYS A 376 7.99 -12.68 -5.91
CA LYS A 376 8.56 -11.58 -6.71
C LYS A 376 7.44 -10.84 -7.42
N GLY A 377 7.55 -9.52 -7.51
CA GLY A 377 6.56 -8.70 -8.20
C GLY A 377 7.04 -7.28 -8.46
N CYS A 378 6.17 -6.42 -8.95
CA CYS A 378 6.43 -5.00 -9.11
C CYS A 378 5.27 -4.17 -8.56
N VAL A 379 5.56 -2.94 -8.14
CA VAL A 379 4.53 -1.98 -7.75
C VAL A 379 4.05 -1.19 -8.96
N ILE A 380 2.73 -1.06 -9.09
CA ILE A 380 2.08 -0.30 -10.17
C ILE A 380 1.87 1.15 -9.72
N GLY A 381 1.37 1.34 -8.50
CA GLY A 381 1.08 2.68 -7.97
C GLY A 381 0.60 2.66 -6.53
N ILE A 382 0.33 3.85 -6.02
CA ILE A 382 -0.15 4.06 -4.65
C ILE A 382 -1.58 4.60 -4.67
N VAL A 383 -2.42 4.13 -3.75
CA VAL A 383 -3.77 4.62 -3.54
C VAL A 383 -3.68 6.01 -2.92
N SER A 384 -4.18 7.00 -3.66
CA SER A 384 -4.15 8.42 -3.25
C SER A 384 -5.41 8.82 -2.47
N SER A 385 -6.56 8.26 -2.83
CA SER A 385 -7.82 8.49 -2.13
C SER A 385 -8.80 7.36 -2.42
N VAL A 386 -9.66 7.07 -1.45
CA VAL A 386 -10.78 6.14 -1.60
C VAL A 386 -12.07 6.90 -1.28
N GLN A 387 -13.05 6.79 -2.17
CA GLN A 387 -14.38 7.37 -2.00
C GLN A 387 -15.41 6.27 -2.17
N ILE A 388 -16.41 6.22 -1.29
CA ILE A 388 -17.54 5.29 -1.49
C ILE A 388 -18.38 5.84 -2.65
N ALA A 389 -18.84 4.95 -3.53
CA ALA A 389 -19.72 5.35 -4.63
C ALA A 389 -21.08 5.80 -4.06
N HIS A 390 -21.30 7.12 -3.97
CA HIS A 390 -22.54 7.70 -3.44
C HIS A 390 -23.72 7.59 -4.42
N ASP A 391 -23.46 7.31 -5.70
CA ASP A 391 -24.46 7.18 -6.76
C ASP A 391 -25.01 5.74 -6.90
N ASP A 392 -24.37 4.76 -6.25
CA ASP A 392 -24.76 3.36 -6.37
C ASP A 392 -25.77 2.98 -5.28
N SER A 393 -27.03 2.79 -5.68
CA SER A 393 -28.09 2.18 -4.86
C SER A 393 -27.73 0.79 -4.27
N ARG A 394 -26.60 0.19 -4.67
CA ARG A 394 -26.10 -1.12 -4.22
C ARG A 394 -25.13 -1.04 -3.04
N GLY A 395 -24.40 0.07 -2.88
CA GLY A 395 -23.55 0.28 -1.71
C GLY A 395 -22.38 -0.71 -1.53
N ASP A 396 -22.01 -1.47 -2.55
CA ASP A 396 -20.97 -2.51 -2.53
C ASP A 396 -19.71 -2.09 -3.31
N ARG A 397 -19.69 -0.84 -3.80
CA ARG A 397 -18.61 -0.28 -4.64
C ARG A 397 -17.91 0.90 -3.99
N GLN A 398 -16.63 1.03 -4.30
CA GLN A 398 -15.76 2.14 -3.90
C GLN A 398 -14.93 2.60 -5.10
N HIS A 399 -14.74 3.90 -5.21
CA HIS A 399 -13.83 4.55 -6.14
C HIS A 399 -12.44 4.67 -5.52
N VAL A 400 -11.47 3.98 -6.10
CA VAL A 400 -10.06 3.99 -5.69
C VAL A 400 -9.29 4.79 -6.72
N ARG A 401 -8.71 5.92 -6.29
CA ARG A 401 -7.86 6.76 -7.14
C ARG A 401 -6.41 6.40 -6.94
N LEU A 402 -5.72 6.07 -8.02
CA LEU A 402 -4.30 5.75 -8.00
C LEU A 402 -3.43 6.95 -8.37
N LYS A 403 -2.20 6.93 -7.87
CA LYS A 403 -1.10 7.80 -8.29
C LYS A 403 0.00 6.88 -8.82
N ILE A 404 0.40 7.07 -10.08
CA ILE A 404 1.40 6.26 -10.76
C ILE A 404 2.61 7.15 -11.04
N ARG A 405 3.75 6.87 -10.40
CA ARG A 405 5.03 7.61 -10.60
C ARG A 405 4.86 9.14 -10.61
N ASP A 406 4.12 9.67 -9.65
CA ASP A 406 3.84 11.11 -9.49
C ASP A 406 2.83 11.75 -10.44
N VAL A 407 2.26 10.98 -11.37
CA VAL A 407 1.17 11.43 -12.22
C VAL A 407 -0.17 10.95 -11.61
N PRO A 408 -1.22 11.81 -11.60
CA PRO A 408 -2.57 11.36 -11.30
C PRO A 408 -2.94 10.18 -12.21
N GLY A 409 -3.23 9.04 -11.58
CA GLY A 409 -3.62 7.82 -12.26
C GLY A 409 -5.14 7.72 -12.43
N PRO A 410 -5.62 6.56 -12.92
CA PRO A 410 -7.05 6.32 -13.08
C PRO A 410 -7.78 6.29 -11.72
N THR A 411 -9.09 6.55 -11.77
CA THR A 411 -10.01 6.29 -10.66
C THR A 411 -10.84 5.08 -11.04
N TRP A 412 -10.69 3.99 -10.30
CA TRP A 412 -11.36 2.73 -10.59
C TRP A 412 -12.47 2.44 -9.61
N THR A 413 -13.57 1.89 -10.12
CA THR A 413 -14.67 1.44 -9.29
C THR A 413 -14.48 -0.05 -8.99
N VAL A 414 -14.15 -0.36 -7.74
CA VAL A 414 -13.92 -1.73 -7.28
C VAL A 414 -14.90 -2.10 -6.16
N GLN A 415 -15.00 -3.40 -5.89
CA GLN A 415 -15.84 -3.90 -4.81
C GLN A 415 -15.23 -3.58 -3.45
N VAL A 416 -16.08 -3.44 -2.43
CA VAL A 416 -15.65 -3.31 -1.05
C VAL A 416 -15.17 -4.68 -0.55
N ALA A 417 -13.89 -4.79 -0.21
CA ALA A 417 -13.33 -5.96 0.48
C ALA A 417 -13.68 -5.97 1.97
N GLY A 418 -13.56 -7.13 2.60
CA GLY A 418 -13.71 -7.29 4.05
C GLY A 418 -12.72 -6.41 4.84
N LYS A 419 -11.53 -6.17 4.29
CA LYS A 419 -10.59 -5.15 4.77
C LYS A 419 -10.70 -3.89 3.91
N PRO A 420 -10.90 -2.69 4.51
CA PRO A 420 -11.04 -1.47 3.75
C PRO A 420 -9.72 -1.07 3.08
N ILE A 421 -9.80 -0.64 1.82
CA ILE A 421 -8.70 0.00 1.12
C ILE A 421 -8.56 1.43 1.66
N GLU A 422 -7.33 1.86 1.91
CA GLU A 422 -7.00 3.17 2.47
C GLU A 422 -6.00 3.93 1.59
N ALA A 423 -5.94 5.25 1.78
CA ALA A 423 -4.88 6.04 1.16
C ALA A 423 -3.51 5.60 1.72
N GLY A 424 -2.55 5.37 0.82
CA GLY A 424 -1.24 4.82 1.15
C GLY A 424 -1.10 3.32 0.84
N ASP A 425 -2.19 2.60 0.59
CA ASP A 425 -2.12 1.22 0.11
C ASP A 425 -1.49 1.17 -1.29
N LEU A 426 -0.80 0.07 -1.59
CA LEU A 426 -0.11 -0.13 -2.85
C LEU A 426 -0.88 -1.09 -3.74
N LEU A 427 -0.96 -0.77 -5.02
CA LEU A 427 -1.33 -1.72 -6.06
C LEU A 427 -0.06 -2.35 -6.62
N CYS A 428 0.05 -3.68 -6.56
CA CYS A 428 1.19 -4.42 -7.09
C CYS A 428 0.75 -5.60 -7.96
N HIS A 429 1.68 -6.08 -8.78
CA HIS A 429 1.48 -7.28 -9.60
C HIS A 429 2.57 -8.30 -9.27
N LEU A 430 2.16 -9.49 -8.83
CA LEU A 430 3.09 -10.58 -8.58
C LEU A 430 3.44 -11.33 -9.87
N LEU A 431 4.65 -11.85 -9.96
CA LEU A 431 5.12 -12.58 -11.12
C LEU A 431 4.38 -13.93 -11.24
N GLY A 432 3.53 -14.06 -12.26
CA GLY A 432 2.73 -15.26 -12.51
C GLY A 432 1.32 -15.22 -11.93
N ALA A 433 0.94 -14.14 -11.24
CA ALA A 433 -0.46 -13.88 -10.90
C ALA A 433 -1.21 -13.39 -12.14
N ALA A 434 -2.51 -13.71 -12.24
CA ALA A 434 -3.34 -13.27 -13.36
C ALA A 434 -3.82 -11.81 -13.21
N ASN A 435 -4.03 -11.37 -11.98
CA ASN A 435 -4.56 -10.04 -11.66
C ASN A 435 -3.65 -9.32 -10.64
N PRO A 436 -3.62 -7.98 -10.66
CA PRO A 436 -3.00 -7.19 -9.60
C PRO A 436 -3.64 -7.45 -8.23
N MET A 437 -2.96 -7.01 -7.18
CA MET A 437 -3.43 -7.12 -5.80
C MET A 437 -3.20 -5.82 -5.02
N VAL A 438 -3.89 -5.64 -3.89
CA VAL A 438 -3.74 -4.47 -3.02
C VAL A 438 -3.11 -4.88 -1.71
N ILE A 439 -2.01 -4.21 -1.36
CA ILE A 439 -1.23 -4.48 -0.17
C ILE A 439 -1.01 -3.20 0.65
N ARG A 440 -0.93 -3.32 1.97
CA ARG A 440 -0.63 -2.21 2.87
C ARG A 440 0.81 -2.30 3.35
N PRO A 441 1.64 -1.27 3.15
CA PRO A 441 2.99 -1.24 3.69
C PRO A 441 2.97 -1.22 5.22
N ARG A 442 3.81 -2.06 5.83
CA ARG A 442 4.11 -2.06 7.26
C ARG A 442 5.60 -1.75 7.46
N HIS A 443 6.08 -1.85 8.69
CA HIS A 443 7.47 -1.50 9.04
C HIS A 443 8.50 -2.26 8.19
N ASP A 444 8.37 -3.58 8.06
CA ASP A 444 9.32 -4.46 7.35
C ASP A 444 8.64 -5.53 6.48
N HIS A 445 7.33 -5.43 6.23
CA HIS A 445 6.58 -6.36 5.39
C HIS A 445 5.33 -5.66 4.83
N PHE A 446 4.50 -6.40 4.09
CA PHE A 446 3.23 -5.90 3.59
C PHE A 446 2.06 -6.75 4.07
N THR A 447 0.96 -6.12 4.47
CA THR A 447 -0.29 -6.84 4.75
C THR A 447 -1.12 -6.94 3.46
N ILE A 448 -1.65 -8.12 3.16
CA ILE A 448 -2.58 -8.29 2.04
C ILE A 448 -3.95 -7.72 2.44
N ILE A 449 -4.44 -6.77 1.64
CA ILE A 449 -5.76 -6.15 1.79
C ILE A 449 -6.75 -6.79 0.82
N MET A 450 -6.31 -7.03 -0.42
CA MET A 450 -7.09 -7.67 -1.47
C MET A 450 -6.15 -8.57 -2.26
N VAL A 451 -6.47 -9.87 -2.40
CA VAL A 451 -5.68 -10.82 -3.21
C VAL A 451 -5.95 -10.68 -4.70
N GLU A 452 -7.11 -10.16 -5.09
CA GLU A 452 -7.49 -10.03 -6.49
C GLU A 452 -8.17 -8.69 -6.79
N PHE A 453 -7.44 -7.80 -7.46
CA PHE A 453 -7.92 -6.50 -7.87
C PHE A 453 -8.27 -6.51 -9.37
N ILE A 454 -9.57 -6.48 -9.67
CA ILE A 454 -10.08 -6.55 -11.05
C ILE A 454 -10.41 -5.13 -11.54
N PRO A 455 -9.69 -4.59 -12.54
CA PRO A 455 -10.03 -3.30 -13.14
C PRO A 455 -11.32 -3.39 -13.99
N PRO A 456 -12.14 -2.33 -14.08
CA PRO A 456 -13.41 -2.37 -14.81
C PRO A 456 -13.24 -2.23 -16.34
N LYS A 457 -13.45 -3.33 -17.09
CA LYS A 457 -13.58 -3.48 -18.57
C LYS A 457 -12.51 -2.83 -19.49
N GLU A 458 -12.31 -3.44 -20.65
CA GLU A 458 -11.20 -3.22 -21.60
C GLU A 458 -10.97 -1.76 -22.06
N ASP A 459 -12.00 -0.91 -22.17
CA ASP A 459 -11.86 0.47 -22.65
C ASP A 459 -11.07 1.40 -21.70
N GLU A 460 -11.04 1.11 -20.38
CA GLU A 460 -10.17 1.83 -19.42
C GLU A 460 -8.77 1.22 -19.32
N MET A 461 -8.61 -0.01 -19.83
CA MET A 461 -7.37 -0.77 -19.85
C MET A 461 -6.40 -0.18 -20.88
N GLU A 462 -6.88 0.36 -22.02
CA GLU A 462 -6.06 1.05 -23.03
C GLU A 462 -5.32 2.30 -22.48
N ARG A 463 -5.74 2.89 -21.35
CA ARG A 463 -5.08 4.08 -20.75
C ARG A 463 -3.85 3.74 -19.91
N MET A 464 -3.70 2.50 -19.51
CA MET A 464 -2.45 2.00 -18.93
C MET A 464 -1.86 1.07 -19.96
N ASP A 465 -0.62 1.28 -20.40
CA ASP A 465 0.13 0.27 -21.14
C ASP A 465 0.33 -0.98 -20.22
N LEU A 466 -0.73 -1.73 -19.91
CA LEU A 466 -0.70 -2.95 -19.11
C LEU A 466 0.08 -4.04 -19.86
N GLU A 467 0.14 -3.99 -21.20
CA GLU A 467 1.06 -4.79 -22.01
C GLU A 467 2.55 -4.55 -21.62
N ARG A 468 2.92 -3.37 -21.10
CA ARG A 468 4.27 -3.14 -20.53
C ARG A 468 4.46 -3.72 -19.13
N LEU A 469 3.37 -4.08 -18.44
CA LEU A 469 3.38 -4.74 -17.13
C LEU A 469 3.34 -6.27 -17.23
N GLU A 470 2.99 -6.83 -18.40
CA GLU A 470 2.99 -8.29 -18.63
C GLU A 470 4.40 -8.89 -18.70
N GLN A 471 5.43 -8.07 -18.96
CA GLN A 471 6.83 -8.45 -18.85
C GLN A 471 7.61 -7.42 -18.03
N PRO A 472 7.46 -7.40 -16.70
CA PRO A 472 8.26 -6.52 -15.86
C PRO A 472 9.73 -6.90 -16.07
N GLU A 473 10.50 -5.97 -16.62
CA GLU A 473 11.94 -6.14 -16.81
C GLU A 473 12.59 -6.52 -15.47
N SER A 474 13.63 -7.36 -15.49
CA SER A 474 14.26 -7.89 -14.26
C SER A 474 14.69 -6.85 -13.22
N SER A 475 14.83 -5.58 -13.62
CA SER A 475 15.20 -4.44 -12.77
C SER A 475 14.05 -3.80 -11.99
N SER A 476 12.78 -4.09 -12.33
CA SER A 476 11.60 -3.60 -11.60
C SER A 476 10.98 -4.63 -10.65
N LEU A 477 11.54 -5.85 -10.65
CA LEU A 477 11.09 -6.92 -9.78
C LEU A 477 11.75 -6.83 -8.41
N HIS A 478 10.92 -6.80 -7.37
CA HIS A 478 11.31 -6.79 -5.97
C HIS A 478 10.80 -8.04 -5.26
N ASP A 479 11.46 -8.39 -4.15
CA ASP A 479 11.04 -9.46 -3.27
C ASP A 479 10.01 -8.93 -2.26
N PHE A 480 8.80 -9.48 -2.30
CA PHE A 480 7.70 -9.17 -1.40
C PHE A 480 7.61 -10.20 -0.28
N LEU A 481 7.53 -9.71 0.95
CA LEU A 481 7.04 -10.49 2.09
C LEU A 481 5.62 -10.02 2.43
N LEU A 482 4.64 -10.86 2.14
CA LEU A 482 3.24 -10.56 2.27
C LEU A 482 2.64 -11.37 3.44
N VAL A 483 1.83 -10.72 4.26
CA VAL A 483 1.12 -11.34 5.38
C VAL A 483 -0.38 -11.20 5.13
N TRP A 484 -1.08 -12.33 5.03
CA TRP A 484 -2.53 -12.37 4.96
C TRP A 484 -3.08 -12.96 6.25
N ASP A 485 -3.52 -12.10 7.17
CA ASP A 485 -4.11 -12.48 8.45
C ASP A 485 -5.61 -12.19 8.45
N TRP A 486 -6.47 -13.19 8.52
CA TRP A 486 -7.93 -13.00 8.56
C TRP A 486 -8.45 -12.66 9.96
N ASN A 487 -7.64 -12.83 11.01
CA ASN A 487 -8.03 -12.63 12.40
C ASN A 487 -7.65 -11.24 12.94
N SER A 488 -6.84 -10.46 12.22
CA SER A 488 -6.43 -9.12 12.65
C SER A 488 -7.59 -8.12 12.56
N SER A 489 -7.94 -7.45 13.66
CA SER A 489 -8.80 -6.25 13.60
C SER A 489 -8.04 -5.08 12.95
N ASN A 490 -8.76 -4.12 12.36
CA ASN A 490 -8.15 -2.97 11.68
C ASN A 490 -7.28 -2.10 12.62
N GLU A 491 -7.48 -2.17 13.94
CA GLU A 491 -6.81 -1.29 14.93
C GLU A 491 -5.53 -1.90 15.53
N GLU A 492 -5.35 -3.22 15.52
CA GLU A 492 -4.24 -3.89 16.26
C GLU A 492 -2.87 -3.87 15.56
N THR A 493 -2.77 -3.44 14.30
CA THR A 493 -1.62 -3.79 13.43
C THR A 493 -0.81 -2.61 12.87
N THR A 494 -1.07 -1.37 13.29
CA THR A 494 -0.41 -0.20 12.67
C THR A 494 1.09 -0.05 12.98
N SER A 495 1.66 -0.82 13.93
CA SER A 495 3.06 -0.65 14.34
C SER A 495 3.86 -1.94 14.61
N GLN A 496 3.32 -3.13 14.34
CA GLN A 496 4.06 -4.38 14.59
C GLN A 496 4.96 -4.74 13.39
N ASP A 497 6.22 -5.04 13.66
CA ASP A 497 7.11 -5.65 12.66
C ASP A 497 6.80 -7.15 12.50
N TYR A 498 7.35 -7.77 11.46
CA TYR A 498 7.05 -9.15 11.08
C TYR A 498 7.30 -10.14 12.23
N GLU A 499 8.41 -9.97 12.96
CA GLU A 499 8.77 -10.85 14.07
C GLU A 499 7.82 -10.71 15.26
N SER A 500 7.41 -9.47 15.58
CA SER A 500 6.36 -9.24 16.59
C SER A 500 5.03 -9.89 16.18
N TRP A 501 4.65 -9.78 14.90
CA TRP A 501 3.43 -10.42 14.40
C TRP A 501 3.52 -11.96 14.48
N MET A 502 4.62 -12.54 13.99
CA MET A 502 4.87 -13.98 14.05
C MET A 502 4.81 -14.50 15.48
N THR A 503 5.48 -13.84 16.42
CA THR A 503 5.49 -14.23 17.84
C THR A 503 4.10 -14.15 18.46
N SER A 504 3.26 -13.20 18.03
CA SER A 504 1.89 -13.04 18.53
C SER A 504 0.92 -14.13 18.04
N ARG A 505 1.21 -14.77 16.88
CA ARG A 505 0.33 -15.76 16.25
C ARG A 505 0.84 -17.19 16.34
N VAL A 506 2.16 -17.38 16.37
CA VAL A 506 2.83 -18.67 16.29
C VAL A 506 3.75 -18.82 17.49
N SER A 507 3.26 -19.49 18.53
CA SER A 507 3.99 -19.67 19.80
C SER A 507 5.33 -20.42 19.66
N GLU A 508 5.51 -21.18 18.59
CA GLU A 508 6.72 -21.98 18.30
C GLU A 508 7.79 -21.24 17.48
N TYR A 509 7.51 -20.02 16.98
CA TYR A 509 8.39 -19.28 16.06
C TYR A 509 9.80 -19.06 16.61
N LEU A 510 9.94 -18.74 17.91
CA LEU A 510 11.24 -18.48 18.53
C LEU A 510 12.08 -19.74 18.78
N SER A 511 11.58 -20.93 18.44
CA SER A 511 12.19 -22.22 18.77
C SER A 511 12.72 -23.03 17.58
N SER A 512 12.51 -22.59 16.33
CA SER A 512 12.94 -23.34 15.15
C SER A 512 14.10 -22.65 14.41
N GLU A 513 15.29 -23.28 14.41
CA GLU A 513 16.44 -22.82 13.61
C GLU A 513 16.18 -22.96 12.09
N GLU A 514 15.23 -23.82 11.69
CA GLU A 514 14.85 -24.06 10.29
C GLU A 514 14.09 -22.87 9.65
N GLU A 515 13.43 -22.02 10.44
CA GLU A 515 12.66 -20.87 9.92
C GLU A 515 13.52 -19.71 9.41
N SER A 516 14.75 -19.59 9.93
CA SER A 516 15.71 -18.55 9.52
C SER A 516 16.26 -18.74 8.10
N GLN A 517 16.09 -19.92 7.48
CA GLN A 517 16.73 -20.23 6.19
C GLN A 517 15.89 -19.86 4.96
N ASN A 518 14.56 -19.77 5.10
CA ASN A 518 13.65 -19.57 3.96
C ASN A 518 13.12 -18.13 3.81
N TYR A 519 13.27 -17.27 4.82
CA TYR A 519 12.78 -15.90 4.79
C TYR A 519 13.91 -14.89 5.02
N PRO A 520 13.84 -13.72 4.36
CA PRO A 520 14.86 -12.68 4.52
C PRO A 520 14.93 -12.17 5.96
N ASP A 521 16.16 -11.87 6.41
CA ASP A 521 16.41 -11.20 7.68
C ASP A 521 15.77 -9.79 7.71
N ARG A 522 15.64 -9.23 8.91
CA ARG A 522 14.98 -7.93 9.12
C ARG A 522 15.58 -6.78 8.31
N GLN A 523 16.89 -6.76 8.12
CA GLN A 523 17.54 -5.68 7.37
C GLN A 523 17.22 -5.81 5.87
N THR A 524 17.26 -7.03 5.33
CA THR A 524 16.84 -7.31 3.95
C THR A 524 15.37 -6.95 3.73
N ARG A 525 14.49 -7.30 4.69
CA ARG A 525 13.06 -6.96 4.67
C ARG A 525 12.80 -5.46 4.63
N LEU A 526 13.42 -4.70 5.54
CA LEU A 526 13.36 -3.23 5.55
C LEU A 526 13.81 -2.64 4.21
N GLY A 527 14.87 -3.21 3.63
CA GLY A 527 15.37 -2.76 2.35
C GLY A 527 14.41 -3.00 1.19
N ASN A 528 13.77 -4.17 1.15
CA ASN A 528 12.75 -4.47 0.15
C ASN A 528 11.56 -3.53 0.24
N VAL A 529 11.07 -3.25 1.46
CA VAL A 529 9.99 -2.26 1.67
C VAL A 529 10.41 -0.89 1.16
N ALA A 530 11.62 -0.43 1.47
CA ALA A 530 12.12 0.87 1.06
C ALA A 530 12.23 1.00 -0.48
N LEU A 531 12.72 -0.05 -1.16
CA LEU A 531 12.80 -0.10 -2.62
C LEU A 531 11.41 -0.05 -3.28
N ILE A 532 10.47 -0.87 -2.80
CA ILE A 532 9.11 -0.93 -3.32
C ILE A 532 8.38 0.40 -3.09
N MET A 533 8.49 0.99 -1.90
CA MET A 533 7.85 2.26 -1.58
C MET A 533 8.46 3.43 -2.37
N SER A 534 9.75 3.38 -2.68
CA SER A 534 10.39 4.35 -3.58
C SER A 534 9.81 4.27 -5.00
N ASP A 535 9.61 3.06 -5.52
CA ASP A 535 8.99 2.85 -6.84
C ASP A 535 7.52 3.25 -6.87
N ALA A 536 6.81 3.11 -5.75
CA ALA A 536 5.44 3.59 -5.59
C ALA A 536 5.31 5.12 -5.64
N GLY A 537 6.42 5.86 -5.51
CA GLY A 537 6.39 7.32 -5.43
C GLY A 537 6.06 7.86 -4.04
N SER A 538 6.40 7.11 -2.99
CA SER A 538 6.34 7.62 -1.61
C SER A 538 7.37 8.74 -1.41
N ASN A 539 7.05 9.71 -0.54
CA ASN A 539 7.95 10.81 -0.16
C ASN A 539 8.38 10.72 1.32
N ASP A 540 8.22 9.54 1.94
CA ASP A 540 8.56 9.35 3.35
C ASP A 540 10.08 9.43 3.58
N LYS A 541 10.49 10.25 4.55
CA LYS A 541 11.89 10.44 4.95
C LYS A 541 12.50 9.19 5.57
N THR A 542 11.69 8.33 6.20
CA THR A 542 12.17 7.06 6.78
C THR A 542 12.72 6.12 5.70
N ILE A 543 12.13 6.14 4.51
CA ILE A 543 12.58 5.39 3.33
C ILE A 543 13.94 5.90 2.86
N ILE A 544 14.12 7.23 2.81
CA ILE A 544 15.41 7.84 2.42
C ILE A 544 16.51 7.36 3.36
N ASN A 545 16.29 7.42 4.67
CA ASN A 545 17.27 6.98 5.66
C ASN A 545 17.60 5.48 5.48
N THR A 546 16.58 4.65 5.28
CA THR A 546 16.76 3.20 5.06
C THR A 546 17.58 2.93 3.79
N LEU A 547 17.27 3.60 2.68
CA LEU A 547 18.03 3.47 1.43
C LEU A 547 19.47 3.99 1.56
N GLN A 548 19.71 5.04 2.34
CA GLN A 548 21.05 5.53 2.64
C GLN A 548 21.86 4.49 3.43
N ASP A 549 21.26 3.91 4.48
CA ASP A 549 21.91 2.88 5.31
C ASP A 549 22.25 1.64 4.47
N MET A 550 21.33 1.20 3.62
CA MET A 550 21.56 0.12 2.66
C MET A 550 22.69 0.45 1.68
N LYS A 551 22.66 1.63 1.06
CA LYS A 551 23.73 2.09 0.15
C LYS A 551 25.08 2.02 0.84
N ASN A 552 25.18 2.55 2.06
CA ASN A 552 26.42 2.59 2.83
C ASN A 552 26.88 1.19 3.27
N ALA A 553 25.94 0.29 3.60
CA ALA A 553 26.26 -1.10 3.93
C ALA A 553 26.76 -1.88 2.70
N HIS A 554 26.06 -1.78 1.56
CA HIS A 554 26.44 -2.45 0.33
C HIS A 554 27.77 -1.90 -0.23
N ALA A 555 27.97 -0.58 -0.22
CA ALA A 555 29.22 0.03 -0.64
C ALA A 555 30.41 -0.44 0.21
N ARG A 556 30.24 -0.58 1.53
CA ARG A 556 31.28 -1.09 2.43
C ARG A 556 31.61 -2.56 2.20
N ASN A 557 30.60 -3.38 1.93
CA ASN A 557 30.78 -4.83 1.85
C ASN A 557 31.16 -5.32 0.43
N PHE A 558 30.66 -4.66 -0.61
CA PHE A 558 30.76 -5.12 -2.00
C PHE A 558 31.34 -4.06 -2.96
N GLY A 559 31.54 -2.82 -2.49
CA GLY A 559 32.05 -1.71 -3.29
C GLY A 559 30.96 -0.84 -3.93
N GLU A 560 31.37 0.32 -4.45
CA GLU A 560 30.45 1.28 -5.09
C GLU A 560 29.89 0.82 -6.43
N THR A 561 30.57 -0.11 -7.10
CA THR A 561 30.14 -0.69 -8.38
C THR A 561 29.14 -1.84 -8.24
N ASP A 562 28.80 -2.27 -7.00
CA ASP A 562 27.81 -3.33 -6.79
C ASP A 562 26.42 -2.87 -7.24
N ARG A 563 25.69 -3.75 -7.94
CA ARG A 563 24.37 -3.46 -8.50
C ARG A 563 23.37 -2.97 -7.45
N ARG A 564 23.44 -3.44 -6.19
CA ARG A 564 22.55 -3.00 -5.11
C ARG A 564 22.90 -1.59 -4.66
N THR A 565 24.18 -1.26 -4.54
CA THR A 565 24.63 0.11 -4.24
C THR A 565 24.12 1.08 -5.30
N LEU A 566 24.31 0.74 -6.58
CA LEU A 566 23.86 1.56 -7.71
C LEU A 566 22.33 1.69 -7.78
N MET A 567 21.59 0.64 -7.43
CA MET A 567 20.14 0.69 -7.31
C MET A 567 19.70 1.64 -6.19
N CYS A 568 20.30 1.55 -5.00
CA CYS A 568 20.00 2.49 -3.91
C CYS A 568 20.31 3.94 -4.31
N MET A 569 21.41 4.20 -5.04
CA MET A 569 21.74 5.54 -5.53
C MET A 569 20.70 6.08 -6.53
N SER A 570 20.27 5.24 -7.48
CA SER A 570 19.18 5.60 -8.41
C SER A 570 17.90 5.96 -7.66
N LYS A 571 17.47 5.11 -6.71
CA LYS A 571 16.25 5.36 -5.92
C LYS A 571 16.37 6.62 -5.05
N LEU A 572 17.51 6.82 -4.38
CA LEU A 572 17.78 8.02 -3.61
C LEU A 572 17.73 9.28 -4.47
N ALA A 573 18.31 9.24 -5.67
CA ALA A 573 18.28 10.37 -6.58
C ALA A 573 16.84 10.80 -6.93
N LEU A 574 15.98 9.85 -7.25
CA LEU A 574 14.56 10.12 -7.53
C LEU A 574 13.80 10.65 -6.30
N MET A 575 14.05 10.05 -5.13
CA MET A 575 13.41 10.44 -3.86
C MET A 575 13.80 11.86 -3.43
N TYR A 576 15.09 12.21 -3.51
CA TYR A 576 15.56 13.56 -3.25
C TYR A 576 14.93 14.56 -4.20
N GLY A 577 14.87 14.25 -5.49
CA GLY A 577 14.24 15.11 -6.49
C GLY A 577 12.77 15.40 -6.17
N ARG A 578 12.01 14.36 -5.77
CA ARG A 578 10.58 14.49 -5.40
C ARG A 578 10.33 15.30 -4.12
N THR A 579 11.27 15.26 -3.19
CA THR A 579 11.20 15.96 -1.90
C THR A 579 11.76 17.38 -1.96
N GLY A 580 12.16 17.85 -3.15
CA GLY A 580 12.72 19.20 -3.37
C GLY A 580 14.22 19.30 -3.08
N HIS A 581 14.87 18.22 -2.68
CA HIS A 581 16.31 18.11 -2.45
C HIS A 581 17.05 17.88 -3.78
N LEU A 582 16.86 18.81 -4.71
CA LEU A 582 17.29 18.66 -6.11
C LEU A 582 18.81 18.53 -6.26
N TRP A 583 19.54 19.08 -5.30
CA TRP A 583 20.96 18.88 -5.20
C TRP A 583 21.29 17.42 -4.91
N GLU A 584 20.88 16.89 -3.75
CA GLU A 584 21.16 15.51 -3.37
C GLU A 584 20.69 14.53 -4.45
N ALA A 585 19.64 14.88 -5.18
CA ALA A 585 19.17 14.19 -6.38
C ALA A 585 20.23 14.13 -7.50
N GLU A 586 20.71 15.28 -7.98
CA GLU A 586 21.72 15.36 -9.05
C GLU A 586 23.06 14.76 -8.62
N SER A 587 23.44 14.91 -7.34
CA SER A 587 24.62 14.28 -6.73
C SER A 587 24.63 12.78 -6.95
N GLU A 588 23.60 12.12 -6.43
CA GLU A 588 23.52 10.68 -6.41
C GLU A 588 23.30 10.15 -7.82
N PHE A 589 22.57 10.89 -8.65
CA PHE A 589 22.35 10.55 -10.05
C PHE A 589 23.65 10.52 -10.85
N TRP A 590 24.41 11.64 -10.88
CA TRP A 590 25.63 11.72 -11.70
C TRP A 590 26.71 10.77 -11.21
N ARG A 591 26.80 10.54 -9.90
CA ARG A 591 27.71 9.54 -9.33
C ARG A 591 27.33 8.13 -9.77
N MET A 592 26.05 7.79 -9.71
CA MET A 592 25.53 6.50 -10.19
C MET A 592 25.79 6.32 -11.68
N PHE A 593 25.50 7.36 -12.47
CA PHE A 593 25.69 7.41 -13.91
C PHE A 593 27.13 7.08 -14.31
N TRP A 594 28.12 7.82 -13.78
CA TRP A 594 29.53 7.62 -14.13
C TRP A 594 30.09 6.28 -13.62
N THR A 595 29.60 5.81 -12.47
CA THR A 595 29.99 4.49 -11.93
C THR A 595 29.53 3.35 -12.83
N ARG A 596 28.31 3.45 -13.39
CA ARG A 596 27.78 2.49 -14.38
C ARG A 596 28.51 2.56 -15.71
N MET A 597 28.76 3.77 -16.21
CA MET A 597 29.51 3.98 -17.46
C MET A 597 30.93 3.38 -17.37
N SER A 598 31.55 3.42 -16.19
CA SER A 598 32.88 2.84 -15.96
C SER A 598 32.89 1.31 -15.81
N SER A 599 31.75 0.67 -15.53
CA SER A 599 31.65 -0.76 -15.21
C SER A 599 31.16 -1.63 -16.38
N GLN A 600 31.06 -1.07 -17.59
CA GLN A 600 30.57 -1.75 -18.81
C GLN A 600 29.17 -2.36 -18.67
N GLU A 601 28.31 -1.78 -17.81
CA GLU A 601 26.89 -2.18 -17.74
C GLU A 601 26.14 -1.92 -19.06
N ARG A 602 24.99 -2.57 -19.24
CA ARG A 602 24.14 -2.39 -20.42
C ARG A 602 23.70 -0.94 -20.53
N ARG A 603 24.04 -0.28 -21.64
CA ARG A 603 23.67 1.12 -21.92
C ARG A 603 22.18 1.39 -21.81
N GLU A 604 21.34 0.40 -22.12
CA GLU A 604 19.88 0.46 -22.01
C GLU A 604 19.41 0.76 -20.56
N ASP A 605 20.06 0.17 -19.55
CA ASP A 605 19.70 0.41 -18.15
C ASP A 605 20.00 1.86 -17.75
N VAL A 606 21.12 2.42 -18.21
CA VAL A 606 21.52 3.82 -17.94
C VAL A 606 20.58 4.81 -18.62
N VAL A 607 20.18 4.54 -19.87
CA VAL A 607 19.20 5.36 -20.59
C VAL A 607 17.86 5.37 -19.84
N ARG A 608 17.40 4.21 -19.36
CA ARG A 608 16.14 4.13 -18.59
C ARG A 608 16.18 4.95 -17.30
N GLU A 609 17.28 4.89 -16.54
CA GLU A 609 17.44 5.71 -15.33
C GLU A 609 17.45 7.20 -15.65
N LEU A 610 18.12 7.61 -16.74
CA LEU A 610 18.05 8.97 -17.26
C LEU A 610 16.62 9.39 -17.59
N THR A 611 15.87 8.57 -18.32
CA THR A 611 14.48 8.85 -18.67
C THR A 611 13.60 9.01 -17.43
N ASN A 612 13.79 8.17 -16.41
CA ASN A 612 13.08 8.29 -15.14
C ASN A 612 13.42 9.59 -14.41
N PHE A 613 14.71 9.98 -14.38
CA PHE A 613 15.15 11.23 -13.77
C PHE A 613 14.63 12.45 -14.54
N VAL A 614 14.64 12.42 -15.88
CA VAL A 614 14.05 13.45 -16.75
C VAL A 614 12.55 13.61 -16.46
N ALA A 615 11.81 12.51 -16.35
CA ALA A 615 10.39 12.54 -16.03
C ALA A 615 10.13 13.17 -14.66
N MET A 616 10.94 12.82 -13.65
CA MET A 616 10.89 13.43 -12.32
C MET A 616 11.16 14.94 -12.38
N CYS A 617 12.20 15.40 -13.09
CA CYS A 617 12.48 16.82 -13.27
C CYS A 617 11.32 17.57 -13.95
N LYS A 618 10.72 16.98 -15.01
CA LYS A 618 9.55 17.56 -15.69
C LYS A 618 8.36 17.68 -14.72
N GLY A 619 8.10 16.64 -13.92
CA GLY A 619 7.02 16.62 -12.93
C GLY A 619 7.17 17.68 -11.82
N GLN A 620 8.40 18.01 -11.45
CA GLN A 620 8.72 19.08 -10.48
C GLN A 620 8.82 20.48 -11.10
N GLY A 621 8.58 20.63 -12.41
CA GLY A 621 8.64 21.93 -13.10
C GLY A 621 10.05 22.38 -13.50
N HIS A 622 11.06 21.53 -13.39
CA HIS A 622 12.45 21.83 -13.78
C HIS A 622 12.71 21.54 -15.27
N SER A 623 12.03 22.27 -16.16
CA SER A 623 12.06 22.04 -17.61
C SER A 623 13.45 22.18 -18.24
N HIS A 624 14.25 23.14 -17.78
CA HIS A 624 15.61 23.36 -18.28
C HIS A 624 16.54 22.18 -17.96
N ARG A 625 16.56 21.73 -16.70
CA ARG A 625 17.36 20.57 -16.25
C ARG A 625 16.92 19.30 -16.97
N ALA A 626 15.61 19.08 -17.07
CA ALA A 626 15.06 17.97 -17.82
C ALA A 626 15.60 17.93 -19.26
N LYS A 627 15.65 19.09 -19.94
CA LYS A 627 16.21 19.20 -21.30
C LYS A 627 17.69 18.82 -21.37
N ASN A 628 18.50 19.20 -20.37
CA ASN A 628 19.92 18.83 -20.33
C ASN A 628 20.13 17.33 -20.17
N PHE A 629 19.39 16.67 -19.28
CA PHE A 629 19.45 15.21 -19.13
C PHE A 629 18.91 14.47 -20.37
N ASP A 630 17.88 15.01 -21.03
CA ASP A 630 17.30 14.44 -22.27
C ASP A 630 18.30 14.44 -23.43
N LYS A 631 19.11 15.50 -23.54
CA LYS A 631 20.22 15.57 -24.51
C LYS A 631 21.26 14.48 -24.28
N VAL A 632 21.62 14.21 -23.03
CA VAL A 632 22.58 13.15 -22.67
C VAL A 632 21.99 11.76 -22.95
N ALA A 633 20.71 11.55 -22.64
CA ALA A 633 19.99 10.31 -22.98
C ALA A 633 20.01 10.05 -24.50
N SER A 634 19.70 11.08 -25.29
CA SER A 634 19.72 11.02 -26.76
C SER A 634 21.11 10.65 -27.30
N LEU A 635 22.19 11.21 -26.73
CA LEU A 635 23.57 10.87 -27.09
C LEU A 635 23.91 9.40 -26.77
N LEU A 636 23.44 8.86 -25.66
CA LEU A 636 23.67 7.46 -25.27
C LEU A 636 22.94 6.48 -26.19
N GLU A 637 21.69 6.76 -26.54
CA GLU A 637 20.92 5.96 -27.51
C GLU A 637 21.60 5.95 -28.89
N MET A 638 22.08 7.11 -29.33
CA MET A 638 22.84 7.21 -30.57
C MET A 638 24.18 6.45 -30.48
N ALA A 639 24.90 6.54 -29.37
CA ALA A 639 26.16 5.82 -29.20
C ALA A 639 25.99 4.29 -29.27
N GLY A 640 24.81 3.76 -28.90
CA GLY A 640 24.44 2.36 -29.08
C GLY A 640 24.27 1.95 -30.55
N ARG A 641 23.80 2.85 -31.40
CA ARG A 641 23.57 2.62 -32.84
C ARG A 641 24.79 2.95 -33.71
N TYR A 642 25.62 3.89 -33.29
CA TYR A 642 26.78 4.40 -34.02
C TYR A 642 28.07 4.16 -33.22
N PRO A 643 28.74 3.00 -33.39
CA PRO A 643 29.96 2.65 -32.65
C PRO A 643 31.09 3.68 -32.79
N LEU A 644 31.13 4.40 -33.91
CA LEU A 644 32.06 5.51 -34.18
C LEU A 644 32.00 6.62 -33.11
N MET A 645 30.90 6.78 -32.36
CA MET A 645 30.86 7.72 -31.23
C MET A 645 31.81 7.39 -30.09
N ALA A 646 32.28 6.14 -30.00
CA ALA A 646 33.33 5.76 -29.05
C ALA A 646 34.73 6.15 -29.55
N ASP A 647 34.90 6.44 -30.84
CA ASP A 647 36.15 6.96 -31.39
C ASP A 647 36.41 8.37 -30.88
N LYS A 648 37.63 8.59 -30.38
CA LYS A 648 38.03 9.84 -29.75
C LYS A 648 37.98 11.02 -30.73
N ASP A 649 38.47 10.84 -31.95
CA ASP A 649 38.55 11.93 -32.92
C ASP A 649 37.17 12.28 -33.46
N PHE A 650 36.31 11.27 -33.62
CA PHE A 650 34.90 11.48 -33.97
C PHE A 650 34.11 12.18 -32.85
N ALA A 651 34.28 11.78 -31.59
CA ALA A 651 33.65 12.43 -30.44
C ALA A 651 34.07 13.91 -30.32
N VAL A 652 35.34 14.22 -30.57
CA VAL A 652 35.85 15.60 -30.62
C VAL A 652 35.19 16.40 -31.75
N LEU A 653 35.00 15.80 -32.93
CA LEU A 653 34.34 16.45 -34.07
C LEU A 653 32.87 16.78 -33.75
N LEU A 654 32.14 15.85 -33.12
CA LEU A 654 30.77 16.09 -32.67
C LEU A 654 30.68 17.16 -31.59
N ALA A 655 31.59 17.13 -30.59
CA ALA A 655 31.63 18.16 -29.57
C ALA A 655 31.89 19.56 -30.17
N GLN A 656 32.78 19.66 -31.16
CA GLN A 656 33.02 20.90 -31.89
C GLN A 656 31.84 21.37 -32.74
N ALA A 657 31.05 20.45 -33.29
CA ALA A 657 29.83 20.78 -34.01
C ALA A 657 28.75 21.32 -33.04
N SER A 658 28.57 20.67 -31.88
CA SER A 658 27.66 21.13 -30.83
C SER A 658 28.06 22.51 -30.29
N LEU A 659 29.36 22.80 -30.18
CA LEU A 659 29.87 24.13 -29.84
C LEU A 659 29.56 25.23 -30.87
N ARG A 660 29.11 24.89 -32.09
CA ARG A 660 28.63 25.85 -33.10
C ARG A 660 27.10 25.96 -33.09
N ASP A 661 26.49 25.57 -31.97
CA ASP A 661 25.05 25.61 -31.72
C ASP A 661 24.25 24.72 -32.70
N VAL A 662 24.90 23.67 -33.22
CA VAL A 662 24.26 22.59 -33.96
C VAL A 662 23.91 21.50 -32.98
N GLU A 663 22.63 21.37 -32.64
CA GLU A 663 22.13 20.29 -31.78
C GLU A 663 22.54 18.92 -32.35
N VAL A 664 23.08 18.05 -31.49
CA VAL A 664 23.56 16.74 -31.94
C VAL A 664 22.36 15.83 -32.16
N THR A 665 21.90 15.80 -33.40
CA THR A 665 20.82 14.93 -33.88
C THR A 665 21.38 13.79 -34.72
N GLU A 666 20.60 12.72 -34.93
CA GLU A 666 20.98 11.59 -35.78
C GLU A 666 21.39 12.04 -37.21
N LYS A 667 20.69 13.04 -37.77
CA LYS A 667 21.06 13.63 -39.07
C LYS A 667 22.44 14.29 -39.04
N SER A 668 22.76 15.00 -37.96
CA SER A 668 24.05 15.65 -37.78
C SER A 668 25.18 14.62 -37.59
N VAL A 669 24.90 13.50 -36.92
CA VAL A 669 25.84 12.38 -36.73
C VAL A 669 26.16 11.71 -38.06
N ILE A 670 25.13 11.39 -38.87
CA ILE A 670 25.32 10.80 -40.21
C ILE A 670 26.11 11.77 -41.12
N ALA A 671 25.83 13.07 -41.05
CA ALA A 671 26.57 14.08 -41.82
C ALA A 671 28.04 14.19 -41.36
N ALA A 672 28.27 14.16 -40.05
CA ALA A 672 29.60 14.15 -39.45
C ALA A 672 30.37 12.87 -39.82
N GLU A 673 29.72 11.71 -39.83
CA GLU A 673 30.31 10.42 -40.21
C GLU A 673 30.74 10.40 -41.68
N LYS A 674 29.87 10.86 -42.59
CA LYS A 674 30.23 11.02 -44.01
C LYS A 674 31.43 11.94 -44.19
N LYS A 675 31.50 13.02 -43.43
CA LYS A 675 32.62 13.95 -43.46
C LYS A 675 33.90 13.33 -42.89
N PHE A 676 33.81 12.65 -41.75
CA PHE A 676 34.92 11.98 -41.09
C PHE A 676 35.52 10.88 -41.98
N ASN A 677 34.67 10.04 -42.59
CA ASN A 677 35.12 8.97 -43.49
C ASN A 677 35.71 9.52 -44.81
N SER A 678 35.14 10.60 -45.37
CA SER A 678 35.69 11.25 -46.57
C SER A 678 36.98 12.04 -46.31
N GLU A 679 37.21 12.53 -45.09
CA GLU A 679 38.48 13.13 -44.69
C GLU A 679 39.54 12.05 -44.40
N ALA A 680 39.14 10.86 -43.92
CA ALA A 680 40.01 9.70 -43.71
C ALA A 680 40.49 9.04 -45.02
N GLU A 681 39.66 9.02 -46.08
CA GLU A 681 40.05 8.49 -47.40
C GLU A 681 41.05 9.39 -48.17
N VAL A 682 41.16 10.68 -47.81
CA VAL A 682 41.99 11.68 -48.51
C VAL A 682 43.42 11.78 -47.94
N ASP A 683 43.72 11.06 -46.85
CA ASP A 683 45.01 11.11 -46.11
C ASP A 683 46.23 10.56 -46.90
N GLN A 684 46.05 10.18 -48.17
CA GLN A 684 47.14 9.83 -49.10
C GLN A 684 47.59 10.96 -50.05
N THR A 685 47.11 12.21 -49.87
CA THR A 685 47.58 13.35 -50.69
C THR A 685 48.55 14.27 -49.93
N PRO A 686 49.82 14.39 -50.37
CA PRO A 686 50.81 15.21 -49.69
C PRO A 686 50.53 16.71 -49.91
N GLY A 687 50.04 17.41 -48.88
CA GLY A 687 49.93 18.88 -48.90
C GLY A 687 48.80 19.50 -48.09
N ARG A 688 47.81 18.74 -47.58
CA ARG A 688 46.81 19.28 -46.64
C ARG A 688 47.38 19.31 -45.23
N LYS A 689 47.35 20.48 -44.58
CA LYS A 689 47.68 20.62 -43.15
C LYS A 689 46.85 19.60 -42.36
N LYS A 690 47.50 18.64 -41.70
CA LYS A 690 46.86 17.76 -40.70
C LYS A 690 46.02 18.66 -39.78
N TYR A 691 44.70 18.49 -39.82
CA TYR A 691 43.84 19.18 -38.88
C TYR A 691 44.17 18.62 -37.49
N THR A 692 44.96 19.36 -36.73
CA THR A 692 45.25 19.03 -35.33
C THR A 692 44.13 19.65 -34.49
N PRO A 693 43.19 18.87 -33.94
CA PRO A 693 42.17 19.42 -33.06
C PRO A 693 42.82 20.14 -31.86
N PRO A 694 42.18 21.19 -31.30
CA PRO A 694 42.68 21.84 -30.10
C PRO A 694 42.82 20.84 -28.94
N PRO A 695 43.69 21.11 -27.95
CA PRO A 695 43.80 20.27 -26.76
C PRO A 695 42.43 20.05 -26.11
N MET A 696 42.14 18.82 -25.66
CA MET A 696 40.83 18.46 -25.10
C MET A 696 40.43 19.37 -23.92
N GLU A 697 41.39 19.78 -23.10
CA GLU A 697 41.16 20.73 -22.00
C GLU A 697 40.61 22.08 -22.51
N THR A 698 41.13 22.59 -23.64
CA THR A 698 40.67 23.86 -24.23
C THR A 698 39.26 23.73 -24.80
N LEU A 699 38.93 22.56 -25.37
CA LEU A 699 37.57 22.28 -25.86
C LEU A 699 36.59 22.11 -24.70
N LEU A 700 37.00 21.43 -23.63
CA LEU A 700 36.16 21.24 -22.44
C LEU A 700 35.86 22.59 -21.79
N LEU A 701 36.86 23.46 -21.62
CA LEU A 701 36.65 24.81 -21.10
C LEU A 701 35.67 25.62 -21.97
N ARG A 702 35.76 25.51 -23.31
CA ARG A 702 34.79 26.18 -24.21
C ARG A 702 33.38 25.63 -24.08
N ALA A 703 33.22 24.32 -23.86
CA ALA A 703 31.93 23.68 -23.63
C ALA A 703 31.31 24.15 -22.33
N VAL A 704 32.11 24.20 -21.26
CA VAL A 704 31.69 24.68 -19.95
C VAL A 704 31.25 26.14 -20.01
N ASN A 705 32.03 27.02 -20.64
CA ASN A 705 31.69 28.45 -20.78
C ASN A 705 30.44 28.71 -21.62
N LYS A 706 30.01 27.75 -22.43
CA LYS A 706 28.78 27.81 -23.24
C LYS A 706 27.60 27.10 -22.57
N GLU A 707 27.78 26.58 -21.36
CA GLU A 707 26.80 25.74 -20.66
C GLU A 707 26.35 24.52 -21.49
N ASN A 708 27.22 24.02 -22.37
CA ASN A 708 26.86 22.99 -23.34
C ASN A 708 27.14 21.59 -22.76
N ILE A 709 26.09 20.96 -22.23
CA ILE A 709 26.14 19.62 -21.61
C ILE A 709 26.50 18.50 -22.60
N GLU A 710 26.10 18.60 -23.88
CA GLU A 710 26.39 17.59 -24.91
C GLU A 710 27.89 17.51 -25.19
N ALA A 711 28.48 18.68 -25.49
CA ALA A 711 29.91 18.80 -25.75
C ALA A 711 30.73 18.43 -24.50
N THR A 712 30.26 18.82 -23.31
CA THR A 712 30.89 18.46 -22.04
C THR A 712 30.90 16.92 -21.86
N TYR A 713 29.75 16.27 -22.01
CA TYR A 713 29.63 14.82 -21.88
C TYR A 713 30.50 14.06 -22.91
N LEU A 714 30.44 14.43 -24.19
CA LEU A 714 31.23 13.78 -25.25
C LEU A 714 32.74 13.81 -24.98
N LEU A 715 33.23 14.94 -24.43
CA LEU A 715 34.63 15.11 -24.06
C LEU A 715 34.98 14.33 -22.78
N LEU A 716 34.08 14.30 -21.80
CA LEU A 716 34.26 13.52 -20.56
C LEU A 716 34.08 12.01 -20.76
N CYS A 717 33.58 11.52 -21.89
CA CYS A 717 33.66 10.08 -22.18
C CYS A 717 35.08 9.61 -22.52
N GLN A 718 36.04 10.53 -22.68
CA GLN A 718 37.40 10.21 -23.08
C GLN A 718 38.32 10.02 -21.85
N GLU A 719 39.14 8.96 -21.85
CA GLU A 719 39.92 8.50 -20.68
C GLU A 719 41.01 9.48 -20.17
N LYS A 720 41.34 10.57 -20.87
CA LYS A 720 42.52 11.41 -20.57
C LYS A 720 42.24 12.90 -20.33
N VAL A 721 41.05 13.27 -19.86
CA VAL A 721 40.73 14.69 -19.61
C VAL A 721 40.95 15.01 -18.14
N GLN A 722 41.97 15.80 -17.83
CA GLN A 722 42.16 16.37 -16.50
C GLN A 722 41.21 17.55 -16.30
N ILE A 723 40.47 17.55 -15.20
CA ILE A 723 39.61 18.66 -14.80
C ILE A 723 40.47 19.66 -14.01
N THR A 724 40.83 20.78 -14.64
CA THR A 724 41.65 21.83 -14.02
C THR A 724 40.81 22.81 -13.19
N GLU A 725 41.45 23.50 -12.26
CA GLU A 725 40.82 24.55 -11.42
C GLU A 725 40.06 25.57 -12.28
N LYS A 726 40.62 25.97 -13.43
CA LYS A 726 40.00 26.92 -14.35
C LYS A 726 38.66 26.41 -14.90
N ILE A 727 38.58 25.12 -15.23
CA ILE A 727 37.35 24.50 -15.74
C ILE A 727 36.28 24.47 -14.65
N LEU A 728 36.66 24.15 -13.40
CA LEU A 728 35.73 24.14 -12.26
C LEU A 728 35.21 25.54 -11.95
N ILE A 729 36.08 26.57 -11.92
CA ILE A 729 35.66 27.96 -11.69
C ILE A 729 34.62 28.36 -12.74
N SER A 730 34.91 28.13 -14.02
CA SER A 730 33.95 28.47 -15.08
C SER A 730 32.64 27.67 -14.97
N ALA A 731 32.67 26.42 -14.51
CA ALA A 731 31.46 25.64 -14.28
C ALA A 731 30.63 26.15 -13.08
N VAL A 732 31.31 26.66 -12.04
CA VAL A 732 30.69 27.29 -10.87
C VAL A 732 30.10 28.66 -11.22
N GLU A 733 30.67 29.37 -12.19
CA GLU A 733 30.16 30.67 -12.66
C GLU A 733 28.88 30.58 -13.52
N ASN A 734 28.52 29.38 -13.99
CA ASN A 734 27.35 29.16 -14.83
C ASN A 734 26.04 29.29 -14.06
N ASP A 735 24.98 29.76 -14.74
CA ASP A 735 23.65 29.91 -14.12
C ASP A 735 22.99 28.53 -13.89
N ASP A 736 23.29 27.53 -14.73
CA ASP A 736 22.85 26.14 -14.58
C ASP A 736 23.99 25.22 -14.07
N SER A 737 23.77 24.60 -12.91
CA SER A 737 24.70 23.66 -12.27
C SER A 737 24.82 22.29 -12.98
N SER A 738 24.06 22.00 -14.04
CA SER A 738 24.06 20.71 -14.74
C SER A 738 25.46 20.31 -15.23
N VAL A 739 26.20 21.27 -15.80
CA VAL A 739 27.57 21.04 -16.28
C VAL A 739 28.53 20.81 -15.12
N LEU A 740 28.36 21.56 -14.02
CA LEU A 740 29.14 21.38 -12.81
C LEU A 740 28.94 19.96 -12.24
N TRP A 741 27.70 19.47 -12.14
CA TRP A 741 27.44 18.12 -11.64
C TRP A 741 27.93 17.01 -12.55
N CYS A 742 27.85 17.22 -13.87
CA CYS A 742 28.42 16.30 -14.84
C CYS A 742 29.95 16.15 -14.64
N LEU A 743 30.65 17.24 -14.34
CA LEU A 743 32.09 17.24 -14.03
C LEU A 743 32.37 16.56 -12.68
N LEU A 744 31.68 16.99 -11.63
CA LEU A 744 31.94 16.52 -10.26
C LEU A 744 31.60 15.03 -10.07
N GLY A 745 30.63 14.50 -10.81
CA GLY A 745 30.29 13.07 -10.77
C GLY A 745 31.41 12.14 -11.23
N ARG A 746 32.44 12.63 -11.93
CA ARG A 746 33.58 11.84 -12.43
C ARG A 746 34.71 11.73 -11.40
N GLU A 747 34.36 11.52 -10.11
CA GLU A 747 35.25 11.59 -8.93
C GLU A 747 36.57 10.79 -8.99
N LYS A 748 36.70 9.81 -9.89
CA LYS A 748 37.93 9.02 -10.09
C LYS A 748 39.12 9.83 -10.62
N ASP A 749 38.93 11.03 -11.18
CA ASP A 749 40.01 11.83 -11.79
C ASP A 749 40.82 12.71 -10.81
N GLU A 750 40.71 12.49 -9.49
CA GLU A 750 41.39 13.32 -8.47
C GLU A 750 41.13 14.82 -8.62
N ILE A 751 39.85 15.22 -8.68
CA ILE A 751 39.47 16.64 -8.77
C ILE A 751 40.01 17.40 -7.54
N ARG A 752 41.01 18.26 -7.76
CA ARG A 752 41.58 19.11 -6.71
C ARG A 752 40.71 20.34 -6.51
N ILE A 753 39.81 20.29 -5.53
CA ILE A 753 39.06 21.45 -5.08
C ILE A 753 40.02 22.40 -4.34
N THR A 754 40.20 23.61 -4.89
CA THR A 754 40.99 24.68 -4.28
C THR A 754 40.10 25.63 -3.49
N GLU A 755 40.70 26.44 -2.63
CA GLU A 755 40.00 27.50 -1.90
C GLU A 755 39.27 28.47 -2.84
N ARG A 756 39.90 28.80 -3.97
CA ARG A 756 39.33 29.72 -4.96
C ARG A 756 38.03 29.20 -5.59
N VAL A 757 37.93 27.89 -5.85
CA VAL A 757 36.67 27.26 -6.32
C VAL A 757 35.57 27.41 -5.26
N VAL A 758 35.92 27.25 -3.98
CA VAL A 758 34.97 27.39 -2.86
C VAL A 758 34.52 28.82 -2.68
N ILE A 759 35.42 29.80 -2.80
CA ILE A 759 35.08 31.24 -2.76
C ILE A 759 34.08 31.57 -3.86
N GLU A 760 34.35 31.14 -5.10
CA GLU A 760 33.47 31.42 -6.23
C GLU A 760 32.08 30.79 -6.04
N ALA A 761 32.05 29.55 -5.53
CA ALA A 761 30.79 28.86 -5.21
C ALA A 761 30.03 29.59 -4.09
N ALA A 762 30.72 30.02 -3.04
CA ALA A 762 30.13 30.76 -1.94
C ALA A 762 29.58 32.12 -2.37
N MET A 763 30.16 32.76 -3.40
CA MET A 763 29.73 34.06 -3.90
C MET A 763 28.53 33.97 -4.86
N ARG A 764 28.49 32.94 -5.73
CA ARG A 764 27.57 32.89 -6.88
C ARG A 764 26.49 31.82 -6.82
N ASN A 765 26.70 30.75 -6.07
CA ASN A 765 25.80 29.59 -6.07
C ASN A 765 24.90 29.55 -4.84
N ASN A 766 24.11 28.50 -4.75
CA ASN A 766 23.31 28.16 -3.59
C ASN A 766 24.09 27.28 -2.58
N GLU A 767 23.50 27.06 -1.41
CA GLU A 767 24.02 26.22 -0.33
C GLU A 767 24.48 24.84 -0.81
N SER A 768 23.74 24.25 -1.74
CA SER A 768 23.95 22.90 -2.25
C SER A 768 25.33 22.65 -2.84
N VAL A 769 25.79 23.53 -3.73
CA VAL A 769 27.11 23.41 -4.36
C VAL A 769 28.20 23.53 -3.29
N LEU A 770 28.04 24.49 -2.37
CA LEU A 770 28.99 24.71 -1.30
C LEU A 770 29.04 23.53 -0.31
N GLN A 771 27.90 22.94 0.00
CA GLN A 771 27.80 21.76 0.85
C GLN A 771 28.59 20.59 0.27
N TYR A 772 28.44 20.29 -1.03
CA TYR A 772 29.20 19.20 -1.67
C TYR A 772 30.71 19.40 -1.56
N LEU A 773 31.18 20.60 -1.92
CA LEU A 773 32.60 20.93 -1.92
C LEU A 773 33.19 20.81 -0.51
N LEU A 774 32.47 21.28 0.51
CA LEU A 774 32.94 21.26 1.89
C LEU A 774 32.77 19.91 2.60
N GLU A 775 31.69 19.16 2.37
CA GLU A 775 31.48 17.89 3.08
C GLU A 775 32.36 16.75 2.54
N ARG A 776 32.61 16.71 1.21
CA ARG A 776 33.47 15.67 0.61
C ARG A 776 34.95 16.05 0.57
N HIS A 777 35.27 17.33 0.38
CA HIS A 777 36.66 17.78 0.26
C HIS A 777 37.14 18.66 1.44
N GLY A 778 36.26 19.03 2.38
CA GLY A 778 36.57 19.99 3.44
C GLY A 778 37.51 19.52 4.53
N SER A 779 37.87 18.23 4.62
CA SER A 779 39.01 17.81 5.45
C SER A 779 40.34 18.40 4.94
N LYS A 780 40.40 18.80 3.66
CA LYS A 780 41.56 19.42 3.01
C LYS A 780 41.43 20.93 2.80
N ILE A 781 40.26 21.52 3.05
CA ILE A 781 39.98 22.94 2.79
C ILE A 781 39.88 23.67 4.13
N ARG A 782 40.73 24.68 4.33
CA ARG A 782 40.60 25.60 5.47
C ARG A 782 39.48 26.60 5.13
N LEU A 783 38.48 26.74 6.01
CA LEU A 783 37.50 27.81 5.89
C LEU A 783 38.21 29.11 6.26
N THR A 784 38.42 29.97 5.26
CA THR A 784 39.11 31.26 5.40
C THR A 784 38.12 32.40 5.52
N GLU A 785 38.62 33.58 5.92
CA GLU A 785 37.84 34.82 6.02
C GLU A 785 37.17 35.13 4.66
N GLU A 786 37.88 34.90 3.57
CA GLU A 786 37.46 35.17 2.19
C GLU A 786 36.23 34.35 1.77
N ILE A 787 36.11 33.09 2.20
CA ILE A 787 34.92 32.26 1.91
C ILE A 787 33.69 32.82 2.61
N VAL A 788 33.86 33.34 3.82
CA VAL A 788 32.75 33.89 4.61
C VAL A 788 32.34 35.26 4.09
N ILE A 789 33.30 36.09 3.65
CA ILE A 789 33.03 37.33 2.92
C ILE A 789 32.20 37.02 1.66
N ALA A 790 32.66 36.08 0.82
CA ALA A 790 31.95 35.68 -0.38
C ALA A 790 30.51 35.22 -0.10
N ALA A 791 30.30 34.40 0.94
CA ALA A 791 28.96 33.99 1.37
C ALA A 791 28.10 35.15 1.90
N ALA A 792 28.73 36.14 2.55
CA ALA A 792 28.06 37.34 3.05
C ALA A 792 27.68 38.31 1.92
N GLU A 793 28.38 38.29 0.79
CA GLU A 793 28.08 39.09 -0.41
C GLU A 793 27.10 38.40 -1.36
N ASN A 794 26.87 37.09 -1.19
CA ASN A 794 25.97 36.31 -2.04
C ASN A 794 24.55 36.89 -2.01
N ARG A 795 23.80 36.71 -3.10
CA ARG A 795 22.39 37.11 -3.18
C ARG A 795 21.47 36.14 -2.44
N GLU A 796 21.88 34.88 -2.32
CA GLU A 796 21.15 33.79 -1.68
C GLU A 796 21.50 33.66 -0.20
N ARG A 797 20.52 33.85 0.67
CA ARG A 797 20.72 33.74 2.14
C ARG A 797 21.14 32.35 2.60
N SER A 798 20.83 31.31 1.82
CA SER A 798 21.03 29.90 2.17
C SER A 798 22.51 29.58 2.42
N VAL A 799 23.39 30.14 1.60
CA VAL A 799 24.84 29.91 1.68
C VAL A 799 25.41 30.36 3.02
N LEU A 800 25.11 31.59 3.42
CA LEU A 800 25.59 32.15 4.68
C LEU A 800 25.00 31.39 5.88
N VAL A 801 23.71 31.04 5.82
CA VAL A 801 23.05 30.26 6.87
C VAL A 801 23.68 28.87 7.02
N TYR A 802 23.97 28.18 5.92
CA TYR A 802 24.63 26.88 5.93
C TYR A 802 25.99 26.93 6.61
N LEU A 803 26.84 27.88 6.19
CA LEU A 803 28.17 28.05 6.78
C LEU A 803 28.08 28.33 8.28
N LEU A 804 27.24 29.27 8.70
CA LEU A 804 27.08 29.63 10.11
C LEU A 804 26.43 28.53 10.94
N GLY A 805 25.58 27.70 10.35
CA GLY A 805 24.90 26.59 11.05
C GLY A 805 25.80 25.38 11.22
N ARG A 806 26.41 24.90 10.13
CA ARG A 806 27.17 23.64 10.10
C ARG A 806 28.63 23.82 10.52
N TRP A 807 29.20 25.00 10.31
CA TRP A 807 30.62 25.30 10.48
C TRP A 807 30.86 26.44 11.48
N LYS A 808 29.88 26.76 12.34
CA LYS A 808 29.94 27.85 13.33
C LYS A 808 31.27 27.91 14.10
N ASP A 809 31.74 26.76 14.58
CA ASP A 809 32.90 26.67 15.47
C ASP A 809 34.24 26.81 14.73
N ARG A 810 34.22 26.80 13.39
CA ARG A 810 35.41 26.93 12.54
C ARG A 810 35.49 28.28 11.80
N ILE A 811 34.48 29.13 11.98
CA ILE A 811 34.38 30.42 11.32
C ILE A 811 34.55 31.53 12.36
N GLU A 812 35.55 32.39 12.13
CA GLU A 812 35.74 33.65 12.85
C GLU A 812 35.06 34.78 12.05
N ILE A 813 34.25 35.59 12.73
CA ILE A 813 33.60 36.76 12.12
C ILE A 813 34.47 37.98 12.39
N THR A 814 35.15 38.44 11.35
CA THR A 814 35.99 39.63 11.40
C THR A 814 35.18 40.89 11.05
N PRO A 815 35.71 42.10 11.31
CA PRO A 815 35.09 43.34 10.85
C PRO A 815 34.82 43.37 9.34
N LYS A 816 35.70 42.77 8.51
CA LYS A 816 35.51 42.72 7.06
C LYS A 816 34.29 41.88 6.66
N VAL A 817 34.09 40.73 7.30
CA VAL A 817 32.89 39.90 7.08
C VAL A 817 31.62 40.67 7.45
N ALA A 818 31.66 41.43 8.56
CA ALA A 818 30.55 42.25 8.99
C ALA A 818 30.28 43.43 8.04
N VAL A 819 31.31 44.06 7.48
CA VAL A 819 31.17 45.10 6.45
C VAL A 819 30.53 44.52 5.19
N ALA A 820 31.03 43.41 4.66
CA ALA A 820 30.46 42.74 3.50
C ALA A 820 28.97 42.39 3.69
N ALA A 821 28.63 41.88 4.87
CA ALA A 821 27.24 41.58 5.23
C ALA A 821 26.37 42.83 5.43
N ALA A 822 26.97 43.96 5.83
CA ALA A 822 26.30 45.26 5.96
C ALA A 822 26.06 45.92 4.60
N GLU A 823 26.87 45.61 3.59
CA GLU A 823 26.72 46.07 2.21
C GLU A 823 25.76 45.22 1.39
N ASN A 824 25.40 44.02 1.87
CA ASN A 824 24.47 43.14 1.17
C ASN A 824 23.06 43.75 1.08
N GLU A 825 22.60 44.00 -0.14
CA GLU A 825 21.28 44.59 -0.42
C GLU A 825 20.19 43.54 -0.66
N GLN A 826 20.53 42.25 -0.76
CA GLN A 826 19.60 41.18 -1.18
C GLN A 826 18.86 40.54 -0.01
N PHE A 827 19.54 40.38 1.14
CA PHE A 827 18.94 39.86 2.36
C PHE A 827 19.63 40.46 3.58
N PRO A 828 19.06 40.38 4.80
CA PRO A 828 19.65 41.00 5.99
C PRO A 828 20.81 40.17 6.52
N ALA A 829 21.89 40.04 5.75
CA ALA A 829 23.07 39.23 6.05
C ALA A 829 23.71 39.64 7.38
N LEU A 830 23.84 40.95 7.61
CA LEU A 830 24.35 41.48 8.88
C LEU A 830 23.51 41.03 10.08
N LYS A 831 22.18 40.98 9.94
CA LYS A 831 21.30 40.49 11.01
C LYS A 831 21.52 39.00 11.29
N ILE A 832 21.67 38.19 10.24
CA ILE A 832 21.93 36.75 10.37
C ILE A 832 23.25 36.51 11.11
N LEU A 833 24.31 37.27 10.77
CA LEU A 833 25.58 37.22 11.49
C LEU A 833 25.43 37.57 12.97
N LEU A 834 24.74 38.69 13.27
CA LEU A 834 24.49 39.15 14.63
C LEU A 834 23.74 38.11 15.46
N GLN A 835 22.74 37.45 14.88
CA GLN A 835 21.95 36.42 15.58
C GLN A 835 22.73 35.11 15.76
N ALA A 836 23.54 34.71 14.78
CA ALA A 836 24.30 33.46 14.84
C ALA A 836 25.46 33.52 15.86
N LYS A 837 26.12 34.67 15.95
CA LYS A 837 27.41 34.85 16.66
C LYS A 837 27.35 35.86 17.83
N GLY A 838 26.22 36.51 18.06
CA GLY A 838 25.97 37.33 19.24
C GLY A 838 27.04 38.42 19.45
N THR A 839 27.77 38.33 20.57
CA THR A 839 28.85 39.27 20.96
C THR A 839 30.24 38.84 20.50
N GLU A 840 30.39 37.77 19.69
CA GLU A 840 31.70 37.24 19.27
C GLU A 840 32.48 38.19 18.34
N PHE A 841 31.82 39.21 17.75
CA PHE A 841 32.49 40.23 16.95
C PHE A 841 32.12 41.66 17.37
N GLU A 842 33.09 42.57 17.23
CA GLU A 842 32.96 43.99 17.51
C GLU A 842 32.32 44.72 16.32
N VAL A 843 31.31 45.54 16.58
CA VAL A 843 30.72 46.42 15.56
C VAL A 843 31.62 47.65 15.41
N THR A 844 32.44 47.67 14.37
CA THR A 844 33.33 48.80 14.08
C THR A 844 32.57 49.96 13.41
N GLU A 845 33.19 51.14 13.38
CA GLU A 845 32.65 52.31 12.67
C GLU A 845 32.38 52.01 11.19
N GLU A 846 33.26 51.25 10.54
CA GLU A 846 33.15 50.84 9.15
C GLU A 846 31.85 50.05 8.88
N VAL A 847 31.47 49.13 9.78
CA VAL A 847 30.22 48.36 9.68
C VAL A 847 28.99 49.27 9.78
N VAL A 848 29.06 50.29 10.65
CA VAL A 848 27.97 51.26 10.85
C VAL A 848 27.81 52.17 9.63
N VAL A 849 28.93 52.64 9.07
CA VAL A 849 28.94 53.45 7.84
C VAL A 849 28.43 52.64 6.65
N ALA A 850 28.90 51.39 6.49
CA ALA A 850 28.41 50.49 5.45
C ALA A 850 26.90 50.25 5.55
N ALA A 851 26.39 49.94 6.76
CA ALA A 851 24.96 49.76 6.99
C ALA A 851 24.14 51.04 6.73
N ALA A 852 24.71 52.22 7.00
CA ALA A 852 24.05 53.51 6.75
C ALA A 852 23.99 53.87 5.26
N ASN A 853 25.01 53.49 4.49
CA ASN A 853 25.09 53.70 3.04
C ASN A 853 24.27 52.67 2.24
N ASN A 854 23.93 51.52 2.83
CA ASN A 854 23.16 50.48 2.17
C ASN A 854 21.76 50.99 1.77
N ARG A 855 21.38 50.81 0.49
CA ARG A 855 20.08 51.24 -0.04
C ARG A 855 18.90 50.62 0.69
N GLU A 856 19.07 49.40 1.19
CA GLU A 856 18.10 48.73 2.05
C GLU A 856 18.11 49.33 3.46
N LYS A 857 17.15 50.22 3.69
CA LYS A 857 17.00 50.97 4.95
C LYS A 857 16.89 50.08 6.18
N SER A 858 16.42 48.84 6.01
CA SER A 858 16.27 47.87 7.08
C SER A 858 17.61 47.43 7.70
N VAL A 859 18.72 47.51 6.98
CA VAL A 859 20.03 47.02 7.45
C VAL A 859 20.52 47.82 8.65
N LEU A 860 20.58 49.15 8.55
CA LEU A 860 20.94 50.01 9.69
C LEU A 860 19.93 49.90 10.84
N ILE A 861 18.64 49.74 10.53
CA ILE A 861 17.60 49.59 11.56
C ILE A 861 17.84 48.29 12.36
N ASN A 862 18.03 47.16 11.67
CA ASN A 862 18.31 45.87 12.30
C ASN A 862 19.59 45.94 13.17
N LEU A 863 20.65 46.60 12.69
CA LEU A 863 21.88 46.79 13.47
C LEU A 863 21.61 47.58 14.77
N LEU A 864 20.83 48.66 14.69
CA LEU A 864 20.48 49.49 15.86
C LEU A 864 19.50 48.80 16.82
N GLU A 865 18.70 47.85 16.34
CA GLU A 865 17.81 47.06 17.18
C GLU A 865 18.57 45.96 17.93
N GLU A 866 19.45 45.24 17.24
CA GLU A 866 20.21 44.11 17.81
C GLU A 866 21.39 44.59 18.67
N ARG A 867 22.11 45.65 18.27
CA ARG A 867 23.35 46.13 18.92
C ARG A 867 23.35 47.63 19.23
N GLY A 868 22.18 48.25 19.34
CA GLY A 868 22.06 49.71 19.51
C GLY A 868 22.76 50.33 20.72
N SER A 869 23.05 49.55 21.77
CA SER A 869 23.83 50.01 22.94
C SER A 869 25.35 50.04 22.70
N GLU A 870 25.83 49.42 21.63
CA GLU A 870 27.25 49.32 21.30
C GLU A 870 27.62 50.18 20.09
N VAL A 871 26.62 50.50 19.25
CA VAL A 871 26.78 51.34 18.06
C VAL A 871 26.96 52.81 18.44
N ARG A 872 28.13 53.38 18.12
CA ARG A 872 28.35 54.84 18.10
C ARG A 872 28.22 55.34 16.67
N MET A 873 27.25 56.20 16.42
CA MET A 873 27.09 56.86 15.12
C MET A 873 28.16 57.94 14.93
N SER A 874 29.00 57.80 13.91
CA SER A 874 29.91 58.85 13.48
C SER A 874 29.19 59.90 12.63
N GLY A 875 29.83 61.06 12.42
CA GLY A 875 29.29 62.11 11.56
C GLY A 875 29.06 61.61 10.13
N GLU A 876 29.97 60.78 9.62
CA GLU A 876 29.87 60.14 8.31
C GLU A 876 28.68 59.19 8.21
N ALA A 877 28.46 58.32 9.21
CA ALA A 877 27.29 57.44 9.24
C ALA A 877 25.95 58.20 9.34
N LEU A 878 25.92 59.33 10.04
CA LEU A 878 24.73 60.19 10.14
C LEU A 878 24.43 60.89 8.81
N ASP A 879 25.45 61.40 8.14
CA ASP A 879 25.31 62.04 6.83
C ASP A 879 24.91 61.02 5.76
N ALA A 880 25.47 59.81 5.79
CA ALA A 880 25.07 58.67 4.96
C ALA A 880 23.58 58.30 5.15
N ALA A 881 23.15 58.08 6.41
CA ALA A 881 21.77 57.74 6.74
C ALA A 881 20.78 58.86 6.33
N ARG A 882 21.20 60.14 6.43
CA ARG A 882 20.42 61.30 5.98
C ARG A 882 20.33 61.35 4.45
N GLY A 883 21.45 61.16 3.75
CA GLY A 883 21.51 61.14 2.29
C GLY A 883 20.65 60.04 1.68
N ASN A 884 20.57 58.89 2.34
CA ASN A 884 19.74 57.75 1.94
C ASN A 884 18.26 57.85 2.41
N GLY A 885 17.89 58.94 3.10
CA GLY A 885 16.52 59.18 3.57
C GLY A 885 16.00 58.13 4.55
N ASN A 886 16.87 57.56 5.41
CA ASN A 886 16.52 56.55 6.40
C ASN A 886 16.02 57.19 7.72
N ILE A 887 14.87 57.86 7.65
CA ILE A 887 14.28 58.61 8.77
C ILE A 887 14.03 57.72 9.99
N LEU A 888 13.68 56.45 9.76
CA LEU A 888 13.38 55.50 10.83
C LEU A 888 14.65 55.11 11.62
N ALA A 889 15.77 54.85 10.93
CA ALA A 889 17.05 54.64 11.60
C ALA A 889 17.48 55.86 12.43
N LEU A 890 17.35 57.08 11.88
CA LEU A 890 17.68 58.32 12.59
C LEU A 890 16.83 58.52 13.87
N LYS A 891 15.53 58.20 13.81
CA LYS A 891 14.68 58.17 15.01
C LYS A 891 15.17 57.13 16.03
N ARG A 892 15.56 55.94 15.57
CA ARG A 892 16.06 54.86 16.43
C ARG A 892 17.38 55.21 17.12
N VAL A 893 18.28 55.91 16.42
CA VAL A 893 19.51 56.48 17.01
C VAL A 893 19.16 57.44 18.15
N LEU A 894 18.19 58.34 17.95
CA LEU A 894 17.75 59.28 18.99
C LEU A 894 17.10 58.57 20.19
N GLU A 895 16.30 57.54 19.94
CA GLU A 895 15.71 56.70 21.01
C GLU A 895 16.79 55.97 21.80
N ASN A 896 17.76 55.35 21.12
CA ASN A 896 18.89 54.66 21.76
C ASN A 896 19.76 55.63 22.57
N ALA A 897 20.07 56.81 22.02
CA ALA A 897 20.80 57.86 22.74
C ALA A 897 20.05 58.33 24.01
N ARG A 898 18.72 58.53 23.91
CA ARG A 898 17.87 58.86 25.07
C ARG A 898 17.82 57.72 26.09
N ARG A 899 17.82 56.46 25.64
CA ARG A 899 17.84 55.29 26.52
C ARG A 899 19.19 55.16 27.25
N MET A 900 20.31 55.38 26.56
CA MET A 900 21.66 55.38 27.14
C MET A 900 21.87 56.54 28.12
N ALA A 901 21.32 57.72 27.84
CA ALA A 901 21.34 58.86 28.75
C ALA A 901 20.49 58.62 30.02
N ARG A 902 19.47 57.75 29.96
CA ARG A 902 18.67 57.34 31.14
C ARG A 902 19.33 56.23 31.95
N THR A 903 20.17 55.39 31.35
CA THR A 903 20.87 54.30 32.05
C THR A 903 22.24 54.72 32.60
N ARG A 904 22.94 55.67 31.97
CA ARG A 904 24.10 56.35 32.54
C ARG A 904 23.63 57.57 33.33
N GLY A 905 23.16 57.34 34.56
CA GLY A 905 22.78 58.43 35.45
C GLY A 905 23.95 59.39 35.71
N SER A 906 23.62 60.69 35.71
CA SER A 906 24.45 61.82 36.15
C SER A 906 25.69 62.11 35.31
N TRP A 907 25.62 63.15 34.48
CA TRP A 907 26.13 64.51 34.79
C TRP A 907 25.36 65.55 33.99
#